data_AF-A0A0U9HD03-F1
#
_entry.id   AF-A0A0U9HD03-F1
#
_cell.length_a   1.000
_cell.length_b   1.000
_cell.length_c   1.000
_cell.angle_alpha   90.00
_cell.angle_beta   90.00
_cell.angle_gamma   90.00
#
_symmetry.space_group_name_H-M   'P 1'
#
loop_
_entity.id
_entity.type
_entity.pdbx_description
1 polymer ?
#
loop_
_entity_poly.entity_id
_entity_poly.type
_entity_poly.pdbx_seq_one_letter_code
_entity_poly.pdbx_strand_id
1 'polypeptide(L)'
;MKKIHKLLCVPVIAVTISLPQTAYGSSDLKGHYFEKSMLSLIEKGIIDGYSDGSYRPDRLITRAEFTMLLVRALHLPVTKATNPYKDIDQGDWYYEAIVTATSNNLIGGYPGNVFRPNKSISRQEMAAMIKRALDMKGVEAEKASLPFTDTAQINQMFIGAIESLVALQIIAGKEKQGELYFAPLDHTTRGEMSAIFNRMLKQLDDEKLTISYTEYPYDFKEMVDIQVTRTPKVDGAGNFIASRSLVEYYANPNNFSPNSSDYLQFLDLSKQTLLDTNEINSKVLNNKGTLSGQAAAFINAGKAYNVNEIYLMAHALHETGNGTSTLASGIPVDEKGNVVAKEKATRTVYNMYGYGAVDSNPINGGAKYAFQNKWFSPAEAIIGGAKDIADNYINDGQNTLYKMRWNPDSPGYPQYATHVRWAVLQTSKMQEIYSLLDSYVLHFEVPSFQKQPNAASLPSAEEHYNVNTNREGQTMYTTANLNLRVGPTTSFNIIKTLVKGSRVSIIGENGGWYKISVDGNSGWVSGNYLSSNQYNILNSIVDSPSIEVPIVNSADHLFGQLTGQPPILYKEPTISDDNIVKELPLQTDVAVLEIKGDWLLVADQENEQGWVHKDNVMLGNLLKVQDINTRLHIRETPSLEGKVIGSLEPSVYLVGNTTSDGKPIKEGAWYQVFYDGAQVWVHEDYVLFHDTLN
;
A
#
# COMPACT_ATOMS: atom_id res chain seq x y z
N MET A 1 18.75 18.09 29.32
CA MET A 1 18.67 19.54 29.02
C MET A 1 17.38 19.83 28.27
N LYS A 2 16.42 20.49 28.92
CA LYS A 2 15.16 20.93 28.31
C LYS A 2 15.44 22.04 27.29
N LYS A 3 15.24 21.78 25.99
CA LYS A 3 15.26 22.82 24.95
C LYS A 3 13.84 23.20 24.56
N ILE A 4 13.48 24.40 24.99
CA ILE A 4 12.28 25.16 24.63
C ILE A 4 12.31 25.43 23.12
N HIS A 5 11.33 24.91 22.39
CA HIS A 5 11.08 25.33 21.00
C HIS A 5 10.28 26.63 21.03
N LYS A 6 10.92 27.74 20.66
CA LYS A 6 10.23 28.98 20.32
C LYS A 6 9.51 28.77 18.99
N LEU A 7 8.18 28.78 19.01
CA LEU A 7 7.34 28.97 17.82
C LEU A 7 7.69 30.34 17.22
N LEU A 8 8.30 30.35 16.03
CA LEU A 8 8.34 31.53 15.18
C LEU A 8 6.98 31.61 14.49
N CYS A 9 6.14 32.55 14.93
CA CYS A 9 4.89 32.90 14.26
C CYS A 9 5.26 33.66 12.96
N VAL A 10 5.24 32.96 11.83
CA VAL A 10 5.29 33.62 10.51
C VAL A 10 3.90 34.20 10.26
N PRO A 11 3.76 35.52 10.06
CA PRO A 11 2.47 36.09 9.72
C PRO A 11 2.07 35.54 8.35
N VAL A 12 1.01 34.73 8.33
CA VAL A 12 0.29 34.37 7.11
C VAL A 12 -0.32 35.68 6.59
N ILE A 13 0.39 36.35 5.67
CA ILE A 13 -0.22 37.36 4.83
C ILE A 13 -1.12 36.58 3.88
N ALA A 14 -2.38 36.41 4.28
CA ALA A 14 -3.44 36.04 3.36
C ALA A 14 -3.57 37.18 2.35
N VAL A 15 -2.85 37.06 1.23
CA VAL A 15 -3.21 37.81 0.03
C VAL A 15 -4.54 37.22 -0.39
N THR A 16 -5.62 37.83 0.06
CA THR A 16 -6.92 37.65 -0.55
C THR A 16 -6.78 38.17 -1.98
N ILE A 17 -6.53 37.26 -2.92
CA ILE A 17 -6.89 37.52 -4.30
C ILE A 17 -8.41 37.63 -4.26
N SER A 18 -8.90 38.86 -4.06
CA SER A 18 -10.28 39.19 -4.35
C SER A 18 -10.43 39.00 -5.85
N LEU A 19 -10.80 37.77 -6.26
CA LEU A 19 -11.48 37.61 -7.53
C LEU A 19 -12.61 38.64 -7.48
N PRO A 20 -12.72 39.54 -8.47
CA PRO A 20 -13.89 40.41 -8.52
C PRO A 20 -15.09 39.47 -8.56
N GLN A 21 -15.83 39.38 -7.45
CA GLN A 21 -17.21 38.90 -7.47
C GLN A 21 -17.99 39.94 -8.26
N THR A 22 -17.89 39.88 -9.60
CA THR A 22 -18.88 40.50 -10.46
C THR A 22 -20.18 39.78 -10.18
N ALA A 23 -21.12 40.53 -9.63
CA ALA A 23 -22.45 40.09 -9.31
C ALA A 23 -23.03 39.23 -10.45
N TYR A 24 -23.40 37.99 -10.14
CA TYR A 24 -24.23 37.10 -10.96
C TYR A 24 -25.69 37.65 -11.08
N GLY A 25 -25.84 38.95 -11.29
CA GLY A 25 -27.10 39.63 -11.55
C GLY A 25 -27.34 39.71 -13.04
N SER A 26 -28.19 38.81 -13.55
CA SER A 26 -28.64 38.68 -14.95
C SER A 26 -27.53 38.53 -16.01
N SER A 27 -26.80 37.42 -16.00
CA SER A 27 -26.08 37.05 -17.22
C SER A 27 -27.11 36.73 -18.31
N ASP A 28 -26.88 37.24 -19.51
CA ASP A 28 -27.63 36.94 -20.75
C ASP A 28 -27.54 35.45 -21.17
N LEU A 29 -26.90 34.62 -20.34
CA LEU A 29 -26.85 33.17 -20.46
C LEU A 29 -28.03 32.48 -19.80
N LYS A 30 -28.62 33.05 -18.74
CA LYS A 30 -29.64 32.33 -17.95
C LYS A 30 -30.89 32.00 -18.80
N GLY A 31 -31.18 30.71 -18.95
CA GLY A 31 -32.28 30.21 -19.79
C GLY A 31 -31.94 30.16 -21.29
N HIS A 32 -30.73 30.53 -21.69
CA HIS A 32 -30.30 30.48 -23.08
C HIS A 32 -29.99 29.04 -23.51
N TYR A 33 -30.23 28.69 -24.77
CA TYR A 33 -29.99 27.34 -25.28
C TYR A 33 -28.54 26.86 -25.07
N PHE A 34 -27.57 27.77 -25.21
CA PHE A 34 -26.14 27.50 -25.02
C PHE A 34 -25.60 27.80 -23.62
N GLU A 35 -26.46 28.06 -22.62
CA GLU A 35 -26.06 28.43 -21.25
C GLU A 35 -25.00 27.48 -20.69
N LYS A 36 -25.29 26.18 -20.65
CA LYS A 36 -24.39 25.16 -20.08
C LYS A 36 -23.05 25.08 -20.80
N SER A 37 -23.07 25.17 -22.14
CA SER A 37 -21.86 25.10 -22.95
C SER A 37 -20.96 26.32 -22.71
N MET A 38 -21.55 27.51 -22.63
CA MET A 38 -20.79 28.72 -22.34
C MET A 38 -20.25 28.73 -20.91
N LEU A 39 -21.05 28.34 -19.91
CA LEU A 39 -20.59 28.23 -18.51
C LEU A 39 -19.40 27.29 -18.39
N SER A 40 -19.43 26.12 -19.05
CA SER A 40 -18.31 25.18 -19.01
C SER A 40 -17.01 25.78 -19.57
N LEU A 41 -17.08 26.56 -20.65
CA LEU A 41 -15.89 27.21 -21.21
C LEU A 41 -15.43 28.43 -20.41
N ILE A 42 -16.33 29.09 -19.68
CA ILE A 42 -15.99 30.16 -18.73
C ILE A 42 -15.25 29.57 -17.54
N GLU A 43 -15.74 28.46 -16.96
CA GLU A 43 -15.09 27.75 -15.86
C GLU A 43 -13.69 27.25 -16.25
N LYS A 44 -13.51 26.83 -17.51
CA LYS A 44 -12.21 26.44 -18.08
C LYS A 44 -11.32 27.64 -18.46
N GLY A 45 -11.77 28.89 -18.25
CA GLY A 45 -11.03 30.10 -18.62
C GLY A 45 -10.89 30.34 -20.12
N ILE A 46 -11.62 29.59 -20.95
CA ILE A 46 -11.52 29.65 -22.42
C ILE A 46 -12.25 30.88 -22.95
N ILE A 47 -13.46 31.17 -22.44
CA ILE A 47 -14.27 32.31 -22.87
C ILE A 47 -14.36 33.34 -21.73
N ASP A 48 -14.11 34.60 -22.07
CA ASP A 48 -14.37 35.74 -21.20
C ASP A 48 -15.67 36.48 -21.60
N GLY A 49 -16.27 37.14 -20.61
CA GLY A 49 -17.36 38.10 -20.82
C GLY A 49 -16.85 39.45 -21.34
N TYR A 50 -17.77 40.32 -21.72
CA TYR A 50 -17.48 41.69 -22.11
C TYR A 50 -17.40 42.61 -20.89
N SER A 51 -16.83 43.80 -21.07
CA SER A 51 -16.67 44.79 -19.98
C SER A 51 -18.00 45.27 -19.37
N ASP A 52 -19.11 45.08 -20.09
CA ASP A 52 -20.47 45.39 -19.62
C ASP A 52 -21.12 44.23 -18.84
N GLY A 53 -20.40 43.14 -18.60
CA GLY A 53 -20.88 41.95 -17.89
C GLY A 53 -21.67 40.95 -18.73
N SER A 54 -21.88 41.22 -20.02
CA SER A 54 -22.58 40.31 -20.95
C SER A 54 -21.64 39.23 -21.51
N TYR A 55 -22.20 38.11 -22.00
CA TYR A 55 -21.46 37.06 -22.71
C TYR A 55 -21.83 36.95 -24.19
N ARG A 56 -22.99 37.50 -24.57
CA ARG A 56 -23.56 37.66 -25.91
C ARG A 56 -23.59 36.35 -26.71
N PRO A 57 -24.37 35.35 -26.29
CA PRO A 57 -24.37 34.01 -26.91
C PRO A 57 -24.77 34.03 -28.39
N ASP A 58 -25.67 34.94 -28.80
CA ASP A 58 -26.14 35.04 -30.19
C ASP A 58 -25.27 35.95 -31.08
N ARG A 59 -24.24 36.60 -30.51
CA ARG A 59 -23.33 37.42 -31.31
C ARG A 59 -22.47 36.53 -32.21
N LEU A 60 -22.39 36.89 -33.48
CA LEU A 60 -21.45 36.28 -34.42
C LEU A 60 -20.00 36.43 -33.95
N ILE A 61 -19.21 35.38 -34.15
CA ILE A 61 -17.78 35.38 -33.81
C ILE A 61 -16.92 35.65 -35.04
N THR A 62 -15.90 36.49 -34.89
CA THR A 62 -14.94 36.75 -35.97
C THR A 62 -13.93 35.61 -36.11
N ARG A 63 -13.27 35.52 -37.27
CA ARG A 63 -12.17 34.56 -37.48
C ARG A 63 -11.04 34.72 -36.47
N ALA A 64 -10.68 35.96 -36.12
CA ALA A 64 -9.66 36.23 -35.11
C ALA A 64 -10.09 35.79 -33.70
N GLU A 65 -11.32 36.11 -33.29
CA GLU A 65 -11.86 35.68 -32.00
C GLU A 65 -11.90 34.16 -31.90
N PHE A 66 -12.42 33.47 -32.91
CA PHE A 66 -12.47 32.01 -32.94
C PHE A 66 -11.07 31.39 -32.84
N THR A 67 -10.09 31.96 -33.56
CA THR A 67 -8.69 31.51 -33.53
C THR A 67 -8.08 31.67 -32.13
N MET A 68 -8.29 32.82 -31.49
CA MET A 68 -7.81 33.07 -30.13
C MET A 68 -8.38 32.05 -29.14
N LEU A 69 -9.69 31.81 -29.20
CA LEU A 69 -10.32 30.83 -28.33
C LEU A 69 -9.81 29.42 -28.60
N LEU A 70 -9.58 29.05 -29.86
CA LEU A 70 -9.05 27.72 -30.21
C LEU A 70 -7.64 27.52 -29.67
N VAL A 71 -6.75 28.51 -29.83
CA VAL A 71 -5.40 28.51 -29.25
C VAL A 71 -5.44 28.35 -27.74
N ARG A 72 -6.36 29.08 -27.08
CA ARG A 72 -6.54 29.01 -25.63
C ARG A 72 -7.09 27.65 -25.18
N ALA A 73 -8.10 27.13 -25.87
CA ALA A 73 -8.71 25.82 -25.58
C ALA A 73 -7.69 24.67 -25.71
N LEU A 74 -6.72 24.81 -26.62
CA LEU A 74 -5.65 23.85 -26.83
C LEU A 74 -4.42 24.07 -25.93
N HIS A 75 -4.44 25.11 -25.08
CA HIS A 75 -3.34 25.54 -24.21
C HIS A 75 -2.00 25.69 -24.94
N LEU A 76 -2.03 26.25 -26.16
CA LEU A 76 -0.81 26.34 -26.96
C LEU A 76 0.12 27.43 -26.45
N PRO A 77 1.43 27.14 -26.32
CA PRO A 77 2.40 28.14 -25.92
C PRO A 77 2.48 29.24 -26.98
N VAL A 78 2.54 30.49 -26.53
CA VAL A 78 2.70 31.65 -27.42
C VAL A 78 4.01 31.53 -28.18
N THR A 79 3.95 31.52 -29.51
CA THR A 79 5.12 31.44 -30.38
C THR A 79 5.46 32.80 -30.98
N LYS A 80 6.76 33.10 -31.12
CA LYS A 80 7.27 34.28 -31.84
C LYS A 80 7.60 33.96 -33.29
N ALA A 81 6.72 33.24 -33.98
CA ALA A 81 6.91 32.91 -35.40
C ALA A 81 6.63 34.13 -36.29
N THR A 82 7.10 34.08 -37.54
CA THR A 82 6.86 35.15 -38.51
C THR A 82 5.41 35.13 -38.96
N ASN A 83 4.71 36.26 -38.87
CA ASN A 83 3.37 36.43 -39.41
C ASN A 83 3.39 36.43 -40.96
N PRO A 84 2.68 35.51 -41.64
CA PRO A 84 2.61 35.49 -43.10
C PRO A 84 1.52 36.37 -43.70
N TYR A 85 0.63 36.98 -42.90
CA TYR A 85 -0.54 37.71 -43.37
C TYR A 85 -0.32 39.22 -43.41
N LYS A 86 -0.72 39.86 -44.51
CA LYS A 86 -0.54 41.30 -44.76
C LYS A 86 -1.49 42.20 -43.99
N ASP A 87 -2.60 41.66 -43.51
CA ASP A 87 -3.68 42.37 -42.81
C ASP A 87 -3.68 42.09 -41.31
N ILE A 88 -2.54 41.68 -40.76
CA ILE A 88 -2.33 41.37 -39.34
C ILE A 88 -1.09 42.14 -38.88
N ASP A 89 -1.29 43.09 -37.96
CA ASP A 89 -0.21 43.94 -37.44
C ASP A 89 0.24 43.47 -36.05
N GLN A 90 1.51 43.68 -35.71
CA GLN A 90 2.08 43.22 -34.43
C GLN A 90 1.38 43.81 -33.19
N GLY A 91 0.75 44.98 -33.33
CA GLY A 91 -0.02 45.63 -32.27
C GLY A 91 -1.45 45.09 -32.10
N ASP A 92 -1.92 44.21 -32.99
CA ASP A 92 -3.26 43.68 -32.90
C ASP A 92 -3.40 42.71 -31.71
N TRP A 93 -4.49 42.83 -30.95
CA TRP A 93 -4.75 42.00 -29.78
C TRP A 93 -4.80 40.49 -30.09
N TYR A 94 -5.08 40.11 -31.33
CA TYR A 94 -5.12 38.73 -31.81
C TYR A 94 -3.81 38.26 -32.46
N TYR A 95 -2.79 39.12 -32.57
CA TYR A 95 -1.56 38.84 -33.32
C TYR A 95 -0.90 37.52 -32.88
N GLU A 96 -0.64 37.39 -31.57
CA GLU A 96 0.05 36.23 -31.00
C GLU A 96 -0.73 34.93 -31.22
N ALA A 97 -2.06 34.99 -31.10
CA ALA A 97 -2.92 33.84 -31.33
C ALA A 97 -2.90 33.40 -32.80
N ILE A 98 -2.95 34.35 -33.75
CA ILE A 98 -2.92 34.04 -35.18
C ILE A 98 -1.56 33.45 -35.58
N VAL A 99 -0.47 34.03 -35.10
CA VAL A 99 0.88 33.52 -35.37
C VAL A 99 1.03 32.10 -34.79
N THR A 100 0.57 31.88 -33.57
CA THR A 100 0.63 30.56 -32.90
C THR A 100 -0.24 29.53 -33.60
N ALA A 101 -1.47 29.87 -33.98
CA ALA A 101 -2.32 28.95 -34.72
C ALA A 101 -1.76 28.63 -36.11
N THR A 102 -1.08 29.59 -36.76
CA THR A 102 -0.47 29.37 -38.08
C THR A 102 0.76 28.49 -37.99
N SER A 103 1.65 28.69 -37.00
CA SER A 103 2.83 27.85 -36.80
C SER A 103 2.49 26.40 -36.46
N ASN A 104 1.31 26.18 -35.85
CA ASN A 104 0.77 24.85 -35.56
C ASN A 104 -0.15 24.30 -36.67
N ASN A 105 -0.18 24.93 -37.85
CA ASN A 105 -1.00 24.51 -38.99
C ASN A 105 -2.52 24.40 -38.71
N LEU A 106 -3.04 25.14 -37.72
CA LEU A 106 -4.46 25.14 -37.36
C LEU A 106 -5.30 26.02 -38.28
N ILE A 107 -4.68 27.05 -38.85
CA ILE A 107 -5.33 28.04 -39.71
C ILE A 107 -4.55 28.27 -41.00
N GLY A 108 -5.25 28.80 -41.99
CA GLY A 108 -4.68 29.31 -43.23
C GLY A 108 -5.35 30.62 -43.66
N GLY A 109 -4.70 31.33 -44.56
CA GLY A 109 -5.20 32.58 -45.14
C GLY A 109 -6.01 32.39 -46.41
N TYR A 110 -6.51 33.51 -46.92
CA TYR A 110 -7.11 33.64 -48.24
C TYR A 110 -6.05 34.01 -49.30
N PRO A 111 -6.37 33.86 -50.60
CA PRO A 111 -5.51 34.33 -51.68
C PRO A 111 -5.04 35.78 -51.46
N GLY A 112 -3.75 36.01 -51.72
CA GLY A 112 -3.11 37.31 -51.49
C GLY A 112 -2.43 37.47 -50.12
N ASN A 113 -2.30 36.37 -49.35
CA ASN A 113 -1.70 36.34 -48.01
C ASN A 113 -2.46 37.25 -47.02
N VAL A 114 -3.77 37.09 -46.92
CA VAL A 114 -4.62 37.84 -45.98
C VAL A 114 -5.45 36.90 -45.12
N PHE A 115 -5.66 37.22 -43.84
CA PHE A 115 -6.38 36.39 -42.88
C PHE A 115 -7.85 36.79 -42.70
N ARG A 116 -8.17 38.07 -42.90
CA ARG A 116 -9.47 38.73 -42.68
C ARG A 116 -9.96 38.56 -41.23
N PRO A 117 -9.25 39.15 -40.25
CA PRO A 117 -9.46 38.88 -38.82
C PRO A 117 -10.87 39.24 -38.34
N ASN A 118 -11.42 40.34 -38.85
CA ASN A 118 -12.73 40.87 -38.44
C ASN A 118 -13.92 40.27 -39.20
N LYS A 119 -13.68 39.40 -40.19
CA LYS A 119 -14.75 38.70 -40.91
C LYS A 119 -15.36 37.64 -39.98
N SER A 120 -16.69 37.58 -39.90
CA SER A 120 -17.39 36.47 -39.24
C SER A 120 -16.97 35.13 -39.85
N ILE A 121 -16.63 34.15 -39.00
CA ILE A 121 -16.23 32.83 -39.46
C ILE A 121 -17.45 32.10 -40.06
N SER A 122 -17.25 31.41 -41.19
CA SER A 122 -18.29 30.54 -41.74
C SER A 122 -18.24 29.15 -41.10
N ARG A 123 -19.37 28.46 -41.11
CA ARG A 123 -19.51 27.14 -40.48
C ARG A 123 -18.54 26.09 -41.05
N GLN A 124 -18.26 26.14 -42.36
CA GLN A 124 -17.27 25.26 -42.98
C GLN A 124 -15.81 25.63 -42.63
N GLU A 125 -15.50 26.91 -42.45
CA GLU A 125 -14.16 27.35 -42.01
C GLU A 125 -13.91 26.94 -40.56
N MET A 126 -14.92 27.09 -39.69
CA MET A 126 -14.90 26.59 -38.32
C MET A 126 -14.63 25.07 -38.29
N ALA A 127 -15.37 24.30 -39.09
CA ALA A 127 -15.20 22.84 -39.17
C ALA A 127 -13.76 22.46 -39.55
N ALA A 128 -13.19 23.13 -40.55
CA ALA A 128 -11.81 22.88 -40.96
C ALA A 128 -10.79 23.17 -39.85
N MET A 129 -10.99 24.24 -39.06
CA MET A 129 -10.12 24.58 -37.95
C MET A 129 -10.22 23.58 -36.79
N ILE A 130 -11.43 23.15 -36.44
CA ILE A 130 -11.64 22.12 -35.40
C ILE A 130 -11.03 20.79 -35.81
N LYS A 131 -11.19 20.38 -37.08
CA LYS A 131 -10.56 19.13 -37.56
C LYS A 131 -9.04 19.19 -37.48
N ARG A 132 -8.41 20.31 -37.87
CA ARG A 132 -6.96 20.48 -37.74
C ARG A 132 -6.49 20.45 -36.28
N ALA A 133 -7.29 21.00 -35.36
CA ALA A 133 -6.99 20.92 -33.93
C ALA A 133 -7.02 19.47 -33.41
N LEU A 134 -8.00 18.67 -33.84
CA LEU A 134 -8.07 17.25 -33.51
C LEU A 134 -6.89 16.47 -34.11
N ASP A 135 -6.56 16.71 -35.38
CA ASP A 135 -5.41 16.09 -36.06
C ASP A 135 -4.09 16.41 -35.36
N MET A 136 -3.90 17.67 -34.96
CA MET A 136 -2.73 18.11 -34.20
C MET A 136 -2.62 17.37 -32.85
N LYS A 137 -3.74 16.96 -32.26
CA LYS A 137 -3.80 16.19 -31.01
C LYS A 137 -3.87 14.67 -31.24
N GLY A 138 -3.70 14.21 -32.48
CA GLY A 138 -3.65 12.78 -32.81
C GLY A 138 -5.03 12.10 -32.85
N VAL A 139 -6.13 12.86 -32.83
CA VAL A 139 -7.48 12.29 -32.90
C VAL A 139 -7.82 12.01 -34.36
N GLU A 140 -7.71 10.74 -34.73
CA GLU A 140 -8.13 10.24 -36.04
C GLU A 140 -9.65 10.01 -36.09
N ALA A 141 -10.23 10.18 -37.27
CA ALA A 141 -11.65 9.93 -37.48
C ALA A 141 -11.89 9.38 -38.87
N GLU A 142 -12.70 8.33 -38.94
CA GLU A 142 -13.26 7.88 -40.19
C GLU A 142 -14.18 8.94 -40.81
N LYS A 143 -14.35 8.88 -42.12
CA LYS A 143 -15.24 9.78 -42.85
C LYS A 143 -16.65 9.19 -42.88
N ALA A 144 -17.63 9.94 -42.41
CA ALA A 144 -19.04 9.56 -42.54
C ALA A 144 -19.68 10.17 -43.80
N SER A 145 -20.69 9.48 -44.35
CA SER A 145 -21.57 10.07 -45.35
C SER A 145 -22.31 11.27 -44.75
N LEU A 146 -22.41 12.37 -45.51
CA LEU A 146 -23.09 13.58 -45.06
C LEU A 146 -24.61 13.47 -45.29
N PRO A 147 -25.46 13.56 -44.26
CA PRO A 147 -26.90 13.46 -44.39
C PRO A 147 -27.57 14.79 -44.79
N PHE A 148 -26.81 15.76 -45.31
CA PHE A 148 -27.26 17.14 -45.50
C PHE A 148 -27.76 17.39 -46.93
N THR A 149 -28.92 18.01 -47.06
CA THR A 149 -29.55 18.33 -48.36
C THR A 149 -28.75 19.35 -49.19
N ASP A 150 -27.94 20.18 -48.54
CA ASP A 150 -27.11 21.23 -49.14
C ASP A 150 -25.62 20.84 -49.25
N THR A 151 -25.29 19.55 -49.19
CA THR A 151 -23.90 19.04 -49.28
C THR A 151 -23.15 19.59 -50.51
N ALA A 152 -23.84 19.78 -51.64
CA ALA A 152 -23.26 20.34 -52.87
C ALA A 152 -22.78 21.80 -52.75
N GLN A 153 -23.18 22.52 -51.70
CA GLN A 153 -22.74 23.91 -51.44
C GLN A 153 -21.46 23.98 -50.60
N ILE A 154 -21.02 22.85 -50.03
CA ILE A 154 -19.79 22.77 -49.24
C ILE A 154 -18.60 22.93 -50.17
N ASN A 155 -17.64 23.79 -49.82
CA ASN A 155 -16.40 23.87 -50.58
C ASN A 155 -15.63 22.54 -50.47
N GLN A 156 -15.24 21.98 -51.61
CA GLN A 156 -14.54 20.68 -51.71
C GLN A 156 -13.33 20.55 -50.77
N MET A 157 -12.62 21.65 -50.48
CA MET A 157 -11.46 21.61 -49.58
C MET A 157 -11.82 21.37 -48.11
N PHE A 158 -13.08 21.57 -47.71
CA PHE A 158 -13.56 21.40 -46.34
C PHE A 158 -14.42 20.15 -46.14
N ILE A 159 -14.84 19.48 -47.22
CA ILE A 159 -15.77 18.34 -47.14
C ILE A 159 -15.23 17.23 -46.25
N GLY A 160 -13.96 16.85 -46.41
CA GLY A 160 -13.33 15.79 -45.60
C GLY A 160 -13.27 16.11 -44.11
N ALA A 161 -13.10 17.40 -43.76
CA ALA A 161 -13.15 17.83 -42.36
C ALA A 161 -14.57 17.70 -41.79
N ILE A 162 -15.58 18.06 -42.58
CA ILE A 162 -16.98 17.97 -42.16
C ILE A 162 -17.42 16.51 -42.00
N GLU A 163 -17.05 15.63 -42.94
CA GLU A 163 -17.30 14.18 -42.86
C GLU A 163 -16.75 13.58 -41.57
N SER A 164 -15.52 13.95 -41.22
CA SER A 164 -14.86 13.49 -40.00
C SER A 164 -15.55 14.01 -38.74
N LEU A 165 -15.93 15.28 -38.71
CA LEU A 165 -16.57 15.89 -37.55
C LEU A 165 -18.02 15.43 -37.34
N VAL A 166 -18.70 15.01 -38.41
CA VAL A 166 -20.01 14.34 -38.33
C VAL A 166 -19.84 12.94 -37.74
N ALA A 167 -18.83 12.18 -38.18
CA ALA A 167 -18.52 10.86 -37.63
C ALA A 167 -18.24 10.93 -36.12
N LEU A 168 -17.45 11.92 -35.69
CA LEU A 168 -17.14 12.19 -34.27
C LEU A 168 -18.31 12.85 -33.50
N GLN A 169 -19.44 13.12 -34.15
CA GLN A 169 -20.59 13.83 -33.57
C GLN A 169 -20.24 15.20 -32.97
N ILE A 170 -19.16 15.84 -33.42
CA ILE A 170 -18.78 17.19 -32.99
C ILE A 170 -19.69 18.21 -33.66
N ILE A 171 -19.93 18.06 -34.96
CA ILE A 171 -20.80 18.94 -35.74
C ILE A 171 -22.04 18.20 -36.20
N ALA A 172 -23.17 18.91 -36.20
CA ALA A 172 -24.45 18.42 -36.69
C ALA A 172 -25.10 19.44 -37.63
N GLY A 173 -26.02 18.95 -38.46
CA GLY A 173 -26.85 19.77 -39.34
C GLY A 173 -27.91 20.55 -38.57
N LYS A 174 -28.42 21.59 -39.21
CA LYS A 174 -29.59 22.34 -38.79
C LYS A 174 -30.83 21.69 -39.43
N GLU A 175 -31.93 21.65 -38.70
CA GLU A 175 -33.20 21.15 -39.21
C GLU A 175 -34.13 22.32 -39.51
N LYS A 176 -34.80 22.29 -40.66
CA LYS A 176 -35.87 23.23 -41.00
C LYS A 176 -36.91 22.47 -41.81
N GLN A 177 -38.14 22.43 -41.29
CA GLN A 177 -39.27 21.77 -41.94
C GLN A 177 -39.01 20.28 -42.28
N GLY A 178 -38.30 19.56 -41.41
CA GLY A 178 -37.99 18.14 -41.58
C GLY A 178 -36.80 17.85 -42.50
N GLU A 179 -36.18 18.87 -43.10
CA GLU A 179 -34.95 18.72 -43.88
C GLU A 179 -33.73 19.09 -43.03
N LEU A 180 -32.70 18.25 -43.11
CA LEU A 180 -31.42 18.46 -42.44
C LEU A 180 -30.42 19.06 -43.44
N TYR A 181 -29.86 20.22 -43.11
CA TYR A 181 -28.89 20.94 -43.95
C TYR A 181 -27.69 21.41 -43.10
N PHE A 182 -26.52 21.55 -43.70
CA PHE A 182 -25.30 21.96 -43.01
C PHE A 182 -25.19 23.48 -42.86
N ALA A 183 -25.60 24.23 -43.88
CA ALA A 183 -25.40 25.67 -44.05
C ALA A 183 -23.91 26.07 -44.07
N PRO A 184 -23.13 25.70 -45.10
CA PRO A 184 -21.67 25.89 -45.11
C PRO A 184 -21.21 27.33 -45.03
N LEU A 185 -21.99 28.26 -45.60
CA LEU A 185 -21.67 29.69 -45.66
C LEU A 185 -22.29 30.50 -44.51
N ASP A 186 -23.16 29.90 -43.70
CA ASP A 186 -23.71 30.55 -42.51
C ASP A 186 -22.59 30.91 -41.53
N HIS A 187 -22.83 31.98 -40.77
CA HIS A 187 -21.92 32.45 -39.74
C HIS A 187 -22.24 31.86 -38.37
N THR A 188 -21.20 31.64 -37.57
CA THR A 188 -21.30 30.98 -36.26
C THR A 188 -21.46 32.01 -35.13
N THR A 189 -22.37 31.73 -34.17
CA THR A 189 -22.50 32.52 -32.94
C THR A 189 -21.53 32.07 -31.84
N ARG A 190 -21.28 32.91 -30.82
CA ARG A 190 -20.48 32.53 -29.64
C ARG A 190 -21.06 31.29 -28.93
N GLY A 191 -22.38 31.21 -28.84
CA GLY A 191 -23.07 30.06 -28.26
C GLY A 191 -22.86 28.77 -29.06
N GLU A 192 -23.03 28.82 -30.38
CA GLU A 192 -22.77 27.66 -31.25
C GLU A 192 -21.32 27.19 -31.15
N MET A 193 -20.36 28.12 -31.19
CA MET A 193 -18.94 27.82 -31.02
C MET A 193 -18.70 27.12 -29.68
N SER A 194 -19.34 27.57 -28.59
CA SER A 194 -19.14 26.96 -27.28
C SER A 194 -19.56 25.49 -27.24
N ALA A 195 -20.65 25.13 -27.93
CA ALA A 195 -21.10 23.74 -28.01
C ALA A 195 -20.12 22.88 -28.80
N ILE A 196 -19.60 23.40 -29.92
CA ILE A 196 -18.59 22.72 -30.75
C ILE A 196 -17.29 22.52 -29.98
N PHE A 197 -16.82 23.54 -29.27
CA PHE A 197 -15.61 23.46 -28.44
C PHE A 197 -15.75 22.44 -27.33
N ASN A 198 -16.87 22.40 -26.61
CA ASN A 198 -17.08 21.39 -25.57
C ASN A 198 -17.05 19.97 -26.14
N ARG A 199 -17.64 19.72 -27.33
CA ARG A 199 -17.57 18.41 -27.97
C ARG A 199 -16.16 18.07 -28.45
N MET A 200 -15.43 19.04 -29.01
CA MET A 200 -14.02 18.86 -29.36
C MET A 200 -13.19 18.53 -28.13
N LEU A 201 -13.30 19.31 -27.06
CA LEU A 201 -12.58 19.08 -25.80
C LEU A 201 -12.95 17.73 -25.19
N LYS A 202 -14.21 17.32 -25.28
CA LYS A 202 -14.63 15.98 -24.87
C LYS A 202 -13.90 14.88 -25.67
N GLN A 203 -13.84 15.00 -27.00
CA GLN A 203 -13.09 14.03 -27.81
C GLN A 203 -11.59 14.03 -27.48
N LEU A 204 -11.03 15.22 -27.20
CA LEU A 204 -9.64 15.31 -26.75
C LEU A 204 -9.44 14.65 -25.38
N ASP A 205 -10.38 14.79 -24.44
CA ASP A 205 -10.32 14.16 -23.13
C ASP A 205 -10.54 12.64 -23.20
N ASP A 206 -11.45 12.17 -24.06
CA ASP A 206 -11.72 10.74 -24.28
C ASP A 206 -10.49 10.05 -24.93
N GLU A 207 -9.76 10.72 -25.83
CA GLU A 207 -8.51 10.21 -26.44
C GLU A 207 -7.27 10.36 -25.55
N LYS A 208 -7.33 11.12 -24.44
CA LYS A 208 -6.26 11.09 -23.42
C LYS A 208 -6.17 9.74 -22.72
N LEU A 209 -7.16 8.86 -22.85
CA LEU A 209 -7.24 7.61 -22.10
C LEU A 209 -7.60 6.46 -23.04
N THR A 210 -6.68 5.52 -23.20
CA THR A 210 -7.00 4.22 -23.82
C THR A 210 -6.82 3.11 -22.79
N ILE A 211 -7.78 2.19 -22.72
CA ILE A 211 -7.71 1.01 -21.85
C ILE A 211 -7.80 -0.23 -22.73
N SER A 212 -6.77 -1.05 -22.67
CA SER A 212 -6.70 -2.37 -23.30
C SER A 212 -6.64 -3.46 -22.23
N TYR A 213 -7.06 -4.67 -22.62
CA TYR A 213 -7.06 -5.83 -21.73
C TYR A 213 -6.18 -6.94 -22.30
N THR A 214 -5.37 -7.55 -21.43
CA THR A 214 -4.53 -8.71 -21.77
C THR A 214 -5.09 -9.94 -21.06
N GLU A 215 -5.66 -10.83 -21.86
CA GLU A 215 -6.32 -12.05 -21.38
C GLU A 215 -5.31 -13.17 -21.13
N TYR A 216 -5.33 -13.71 -19.92
CA TYR A 216 -4.51 -14.84 -19.51
C TYR A 216 -5.33 -16.14 -19.50
N PRO A 217 -4.82 -17.24 -20.09
CA PRO A 217 -5.60 -18.45 -20.34
C PRO A 217 -5.80 -19.35 -19.11
N TYR A 218 -5.50 -18.86 -17.91
CA TYR A 218 -5.54 -19.61 -16.65
C TYR A 218 -6.37 -18.89 -15.59
N ASP A 219 -6.80 -19.63 -14.56
CA ASP A 219 -7.66 -19.10 -13.50
C ASP A 219 -6.90 -18.10 -12.60
N PHE A 220 -7.57 -17.04 -12.15
CA PHE A 220 -7.00 -16.10 -11.16
C PHE A 220 -6.48 -16.83 -9.90
N LYS A 221 -7.16 -17.91 -9.49
CA LYS A 221 -6.73 -18.73 -8.36
C LYS A 221 -5.33 -19.33 -8.58
N GLU A 222 -5.05 -19.83 -9.79
CA GLU A 222 -3.76 -20.42 -10.14
C GLU A 222 -2.65 -19.37 -10.10
N MET A 223 -2.93 -18.15 -10.58
CA MET A 223 -2.04 -16.99 -10.42
C MET A 223 -1.61 -16.85 -8.97
N VAL A 224 -2.58 -16.74 -8.07
CA VAL A 224 -2.32 -16.44 -6.67
C VAL A 224 -1.67 -17.63 -5.96
N ASP A 225 -2.08 -18.87 -6.27
CA ASP A 225 -1.44 -20.08 -5.76
C ASP A 225 0.07 -20.08 -6.04
N ILE A 226 0.48 -19.66 -7.24
CA ILE A 226 1.91 -19.54 -7.57
C ILE A 226 2.55 -18.38 -6.78
N GLN A 227 1.91 -17.22 -6.71
CA GLN A 227 2.46 -16.05 -6.01
C GLN A 227 2.73 -16.32 -4.53
N VAL A 228 1.81 -16.98 -3.82
CA VAL A 228 1.99 -17.24 -2.38
C VAL A 228 3.20 -18.14 -2.09
N THR A 229 3.57 -19.03 -3.01
CA THR A 229 4.79 -19.87 -2.87
C THR A 229 6.09 -19.07 -2.93
N ARG A 230 6.06 -17.84 -3.45
CA ARG A 230 7.23 -16.94 -3.57
C ARG A 230 7.45 -16.11 -2.31
N THR A 231 6.71 -16.38 -1.23
CA THR A 231 6.83 -15.70 0.07
C THR A 231 6.72 -14.17 -0.03
N PRO A 232 5.67 -13.64 -0.70
CA PRO A 232 5.48 -12.21 -0.87
C PRO A 232 5.42 -11.50 0.49
N LYS A 233 5.82 -10.23 0.54
CA LYS A 233 6.04 -9.51 1.80
C LYS A 233 4.99 -8.42 2.04
N VAL A 234 4.62 -8.23 3.30
CA VAL A 234 3.73 -7.14 3.75
C VAL A 234 4.46 -5.80 3.76
N ASP A 235 5.78 -5.80 3.94
CA ASP A 235 6.61 -4.60 4.02
C ASP A 235 7.75 -4.61 2.98
N GLY A 236 8.36 -3.44 2.78
CA GLY A 236 9.54 -3.30 1.92
C GLY A 236 10.85 -3.80 2.56
N ALA A 237 10.87 -3.97 3.89
CA ALA A 237 12.04 -4.48 4.62
C ALA A 237 12.18 -6.01 4.52
N GLY A 238 11.12 -6.72 4.11
CA GLY A 238 11.10 -8.16 3.92
C GLY A 238 10.86 -8.97 5.20
N ASN A 239 10.47 -8.33 6.30
CA ASN A 239 10.35 -8.97 7.62
C ASN A 239 9.13 -9.88 7.73
N PHE A 240 8.02 -9.49 7.10
CA PHE A 240 6.73 -10.15 7.28
C PHE A 240 6.21 -10.75 5.98
N ILE A 241 5.83 -12.02 6.02
CA ILE A 241 5.19 -12.71 4.90
C ILE A 241 3.72 -12.29 4.82
N ALA A 242 3.26 -11.94 3.63
CA ALA A 242 1.88 -11.53 3.34
C ALA A 242 0.93 -12.73 3.36
N SER A 243 -0.27 -12.52 3.89
CA SER A 243 -1.36 -13.49 3.84
C SER A 243 -1.84 -13.71 2.40
N ARG A 244 -2.51 -14.84 2.17
CA ARG A 244 -3.20 -15.11 0.89
C ARG A 244 -4.19 -14.01 0.52
N SER A 245 -5.04 -13.57 1.45
CA SER A 245 -6.06 -12.54 1.18
C SER A 245 -5.45 -11.20 0.77
N LEU A 246 -4.30 -10.82 1.33
CA LEU A 246 -3.59 -9.61 0.92
C LEU A 246 -3.00 -9.74 -0.49
N VAL A 247 -2.46 -10.91 -0.82
CA VAL A 247 -1.96 -11.19 -2.18
C VAL A 247 -3.12 -11.17 -3.18
N GLU A 248 -4.25 -11.81 -2.87
CA GLU A 248 -5.46 -11.78 -3.70
C GLU A 248 -5.94 -10.34 -3.95
N TYR A 249 -5.90 -9.49 -2.92
CA TYR A 249 -6.30 -8.10 -3.06
C TYR A 249 -5.43 -7.34 -4.07
N TYR A 250 -4.11 -7.38 -3.93
CA TYR A 250 -3.21 -6.61 -4.80
C TYR A 250 -2.98 -7.25 -6.17
N ALA A 251 -3.22 -8.56 -6.30
CA ALA A 251 -3.16 -9.25 -7.59
C ALA A 251 -4.44 -9.08 -8.42
N ASN A 252 -5.62 -8.82 -7.83
CA ASN A 252 -6.88 -8.71 -8.56
C ASN A 252 -7.03 -7.32 -9.22
N PRO A 253 -7.02 -7.20 -10.56
CA PRO A 253 -7.15 -5.92 -11.24
C PRO A 253 -8.50 -5.23 -10.99
N ASN A 254 -9.56 -5.99 -10.69
CA ASN A 254 -10.89 -5.43 -10.40
C ASN A 254 -10.94 -4.59 -9.11
N ASN A 255 -9.94 -4.70 -8.22
CA ASN A 255 -9.91 -3.93 -6.97
C ASN A 255 -9.50 -2.46 -7.15
N PHE A 256 -9.08 -2.06 -8.36
CA PHE A 256 -8.53 -0.75 -8.63
C PHE A 256 -9.43 0.01 -9.62
N SER A 257 -9.93 1.16 -9.20
CA SER A 257 -10.79 2.01 -10.02
C SER A 257 -9.96 2.86 -11.00
N PRO A 258 -10.39 3.05 -12.27
CA PRO A 258 -9.75 3.97 -13.22
C PRO A 258 -9.57 5.41 -12.73
N ASN A 259 -10.37 5.84 -11.76
CA ASN A 259 -10.29 7.18 -11.18
C ASN A 259 -9.33 7.28 -9.98
N SER A 260 -8.65 6.19 -9.62
CA SER A 260 -7.67 6.14 -8.53
C SER A 260 -6.25 6.25 -9.08
N SER A 261 -5.36 6.90 -8.32
CA SER A 261 -3.92 6.89 -8.61
C SER A 261 -3.35 5.48 -8.66
N ASP A 262 -3.92 4.53 -7.90
CA ASP A 262 -3.48 3.14 -7.90
C ASP A 262 -3.67 2.46 -9.27
N TYR A 263 -4.55 3.00 -10.12
CA TYR A 263 -4.78 2.48 -11.46
C TYR A 263 -3.59 2.71 -12.39
N LEU A 264 -2.73 3.69 -12.11
CA LEU A 264 -1.47 3.92 -12.83
C LEU A 264 -0.53 2.72 -12.77
N GLN A 265 -0.79 1.73 -11.91
CA GLN A 265 -0.07 0.46 -11.93
C GLN A 265 -0.24 -0.31 -13.25
N PHE A 266 -1.34 -0.06 -13.98
CA PHE A 266 -1.65 -0.64 -15.29
C PHE A 266 -1.22 0.25 -16.45
N LEU A 267 -0.57 1.39 -16.19
CA LEU A 267 -0.07 2.24 -17.26
C LEU A 267 0.96 1.45 -18.09
N ASP A 268 0.75 1.42 -19.41
CA ASP A 268 1.69 0.85 -20.37
C ASP A 268 2.95 1.73 -20.42
N LEU A 269 3.94 1.31 -19.66
CA LEU A 269 5.23 1.93 -19.54
C LEU A 269 6.05 1.84 -20.83
N SER A 270 5.58 1.14 -21.86
CA SER A 270 6.23 1.13 -23.18
C SER A 270 5.77 2.26 -24.10
N LYS A 271 4.71 2.99 -23.72
CA LYS A 271 4.08 4.02 -24.56
C LYS A 271 4.48 5.42 -24.12
N GLN A 272 4.60 6.29 -25.12
CA GLN A 272 4.88 7.72 -24.94
C GLN A 272 3.63 8.49 -24.54
N THR A 273 3.82 9.52 -23.71
CA THR A 273 2.75 10.36 -23.17
C THR A 273 2.56 11.67 -23.93
N LEU A 274 3.38 11.91 -24.97
CA LEU A 274 3.37 13.09 -25.85
C LEU A 274 3.51 14.43 -25.11
N LEU A 275 4.47 14.49 -24.18
CA LEU A 275 4.67 15.63 -23.27
C LEU A 275 5.21 16.89 -23.95
N ASP A 276 4.80 18.05 -23.46
CA ASP A 276 5.42 19.33 -23.79
C ASP A 276 6.67 19.58 -22.92
N THR A 277 7.79 19.86 -23.59
CA THR A 277 9.09 20.03 -22.91
C THR A 277 9.12 21.27 -21.99
N ASN A 278 8.44 22.36 -22.37
CA ASN A 278 8.44 23.60 -21.59
C ASN A 278 7.54 23.45 -20.36
N GLU A 279 6.39 22.79 -20.52
CA GLU A 279 5.49 22.47 -19.43
C GLU A 279 6.17 21.63 -18.35
N ILE A 280 6.84 20.54 -18.75
CA ILE A 280 7.58 19.69 -17.80
C ILE A 280 8.68 20.48 -17.08
N ASN A 281 9.48 21.25 -17.81
CA ASN A 281 10.56 22.02 -17.19
C ASN A 281 10.05 23.10 -16.22
N SER A 282 8.92 23.74 -16.52
CA SER A 282 8.37 24.81 -15.70
C SER A 282 7.57 24.31 -14.50
N LYS A 283 6.79 23.25 -14.66
CA LYS A 283 5.86 22.75 -13.63
C LYS A 283 6.42 21.60 -12.80
N VAL A 284 7.20 20.70 -13.40
CA VAL A 284 7.65 19.45 -12.76
C VAL A 284 9.11 19.55 -12.31
N LEU A 285 10.00 19.81 -13.27
CA LEU A 285 11.45 19.78 -13.06
C LEU A 285 12.02 21.09 -12.53
N ASN A 286 11.20 22.12 -12.35
CA ASN A 286 11.65 23.38 -11.77
C ASN A 286 12.15 23.17 -10.32
N ASN A 287 13.34 23.70 -10.04
CA ASN A 287 14.04 23.57 -8.76
C ASN A 287 14.25 22.11 -8.30
N LYS A 288 14.53 21.18 -9.22
CA LYS A 288 14.80 19.76 -8.94
C LYS A 288 16.29 19.42 -9.10
N GLY A 289 17.16 20.24 -8.53
CA GLY A 289 18.62 20.00 -8.56
C GLY A 289 19.15 19.82 -9.98
N THR A 290 19.97 18.79 -10.22
CA THR A 290 20.54 18.48 -11.54
C THR A 290 19.52 17.99 -12.56
N LEU A 291 18.30 17.64 -12.13
CA LEU A 291 17.19 17.31 -13.03
C LEU A 291 16.49 18.56 -13.58
N SER A 292 16.77 19.75 -13.05
CA SER A 292 16.19 20.99 -13.56
C SER A 292 16.57 21.22 -15.02
N GLY A 293 15.57 21.49 -15.87
CA GLY A 293 15.78 21.71 -17.30
C GLY A 293 15.96 20.43 -18.14
N GLN A 294 15.92 19.24 -17.53
CA GLN A 294 16.21 17.96 -18.21
C GLN A 294 15.02 17.30 -18.91
N ALA A 295 13.89 18.00 -19.13
CA ALA A 295 12.71 17.42 -19.77
C ALA A 295 13.03 16.76 -21.13
N ALA A 296 13.88 17.40 -21.95
CA ALA A 296 14.30 16.85 -23.24
C ALA A 296 15.07 15.53 -23.09
N ALA A 297 15.87 15.36 -22.03
CA ALA A 297 16.59 14.11 -21.78
C ALA A 297 15.62 12.96 -21.47
N PHE A 298 14.61 13.20 -20.62
CA PHE A 298 13.57 12.20 -20.33
C PHE A 298 12.74 11.83 -21.57
N ILE A 299 12.33 12.83 -22.36
CA ILE A 299 11.57 12.59 -23.59
C ILE A 299 12.41 11.83 -24.62
N ASN A 300 13.68 12.18 -24.79
CA ASN A 300 14.57 11.47 -25.70
C ASN A 300 14.89 10.05 -25.21
N ALA A 301 15.03 9.85 -23.90
CA ALA A 301 15.21 8.54 -23.30
C ALA A 301 14.00 7.64 -23.57
N GLY A 302 12.79 8.16 -23.34
CA GLY A 302 11.55 7.43 -23.61
C GLY A 302 11.36 7.08 -25.08
N LYS A 303 11.75 7.99 -25.99
CA LYS A 303 11.79 7.72 -27.44
C LYS A 303 12.81 6.67 -27.83
N ALA A 304 14.00 6.70 -27.24
CA ALA A 304 15.09 5.81 -27.61
C ALA A 304 14.85 4.37 -27.16
N TYR A 305 14.22 4.18 -25.99
CA TYR A 305 14.10 2.87 -25.35
C TYR A 305 12.67 2.40 -25.12
N ASN A 306 11.68 3.09 -25.69
CA ASN A 306 10.25 2.82 -25.47
C ASN A 306 9.93 2.71 -23.98
N VAL A 307 10.26 3.76 -23.22
CA VAL A 307 9.94 3.84 -21.80
C VAL A 307 9.14 5.11 -21.53
N ASN A 308 8.07 4.98 -20.77
CA ASN A 308 7.19 6.08 -20.41
C ASN A 308 7.96 7.17 -19.65
N GLU A 309 7.86 8.40 -20.14
CA GLU A 309 8.67 9.53 -19.69
C GLU A 309 8.32 9.94 -18.25
N ILE A 310 7.04 9.83 -17.88
CA ILE A 310 6.54 10.16 -16.55
C ILE A 310 7.03 9.14 -15.53
N TYR A 311 7.03 7.87 -15.89
CA TYR A 311 7.63 6.81 -15.08
C TYR A 311 9.13 7.05 -14.86
N LEU A 312 9.88 7.35 -15.91
CA LEU A 312 11.31 7.68 -15.80
C LEU A 312 11.56 8.88 -14.89
N MET A 313 10.77 9.95 -15.02
CA MET A 313 10.87 11.14 -14.18
C MET A 313 10.50 10.85 -12.73
N ALA A 314 9.43 10.08 -12.50
CA ALA A 314 9.00 9.70 -11.16
C ALA A 314 10.09 8.91 -10.42
N HIS A 315 10.66 7.91 -11.10
CA HIS A 315 11.79 7.14 -10.56
C HIS A 315 13.00 8.04 -10.29
N ALA A 316 13.44 8.84 -11.26
CA ALA A 316 14.61 9.70 -11.07
C ALA A 316 14.39 10.69 -9.92
N LEU A 317 13.22 11.32 -9.81
CA LEU A 317 12.90 12.24 -8.71
C LEU A 317 12.91 11.53 -7.35
N HIS A 318 12.40 10.30 -7.28
CA HIS A 318 12.40 9.50 -6.06
C HIS A 318 13.82 9.08 -5.64
N GLU A 319 14.55 8.41 -6.53
CA GLU A 319 15.87 7.84 -6.27
C GLU A 319 16.93 8.90 -5.94
N THR A 320 16.78 10.09 -6.52
CA THR A 320 17.76 11.17 -6.36
C THR A 320 17.39 12.20 -5.30
N GLY A 321 16.25 12.06 -4.63
CA GLY A 321 15.73 13.09 -3.74
C GLY A 321 15.59 14.43 -4.48
N ASN A 322 14.83 14.44 -5.57
CA ASN A 322 14.65 15.61 -6.44
C ASN A 322 15.95 16.15 -7.05
N GLY A 323 16.85 15.26 -7.50
CA GLY A 323 18.09 15.62 -8.20
C GLY A 323 19.19 16.15 -7.30
N THR A 324 19.14 15.88 -6.00
CA THR A 324 20.06 16.47 -5.00
C THR A 324 20.95 15.44 -4.28
N SER A 325 20.71 14.14 -4.49
CA SER A 325 21.57 13.08 -3.94
C SER A 325 23.01 13.23 -4.42
N THR A 326 23.96 12.66 -3.68
CA THR A 326 25.40 12.75 -4.00
C THR A 326 25.71 12.21 -5.40
N LEU A 327 25.10 11.08 -5.78
CA LEU A 327 25.28 10.47 -7.09
C LEU A 327 24.61 11.27 -8.22
N ALA A 328 23.45 11.88 -7.94
CA ALA A 328 22.72 12.70 -8.92
C ALA A 328 23.34 14.08 -9.15
N SER A 329 23.95 14.65 -8.10
CA SER A 329 24.61 15.97 -8.14
C SER A 329 25.93 15.96 -8.92
N GLY A 330 26.46 14.77 -9.21
CA GLY A 330 27.73 14.56 -9.90
C GLY A 330 28.86 14.26 -8.92
N ILE A 331 29.58 13.18 -9.18
CA ILE A 331 30.67 12.70 -8.31
C ILE A 331 32.02 12.65 -9.07
N PRO A 332 33.09 13.24 -8.51
CA PRO A 332 34.44 13.17 -9.09
C PRO A 332 35.01 11.75 -9.03
N VAL A 333 35.55 11.28 -10.15
CA VAL A 333 36.18 9.96 -10.28
C VAL A 333 37.52 10.00 -11.01
N ASP A 334 38.39 9.04 -10.71
CA ASP A 334 39.66 8.79 -11.41
C ASP A 334 39.45 8.10 -12.78
N GLU A 335 40.56 7.80 -13.47
CA GLU A 335 40.57 7.15 -14.80
C GLU A 335 40.00 5.71 -14.78
N LYS A 336 39.76 5.14 -13.60
CA LYS A 336 39.20 3.80 -13.38
C LYS A 336 37.78 3.85 -12.83
N GLY A 337 37.19 5.04 -12.66
CA GLY A 337 35.85 5.24 -12.12
C GLY A 337 35.75 5.16 -10.60
N ASN A 338 36.86 5.17 -9.85
CA ASN A 338 36.81 5.21 -8.39
C ASN A 338 36.61 6.64 -7.90
N VAL A 339 35.83 6.80 -6.84
CA VAL A 339 35.55 8.11 -6.23
C VAL A 339 36.83 8.69 -5.64
N VAL A 340 37.15 9.92 -6.01
CA VAL A 340 38.35 10.64 -5.54
C VAL A 340 38.01 12.08 -5.18
N ALA A 341 38.93 12.76 -4.49
CA ALA A 341 38.81 14.20 -4.25
C ALA A 341 38.81 14.97 -5.58
N LYS A 342 38.11 16.11 -5.64
CA LYS A 342 37.83 16.86 -6.86
C LYS A 342 39.09 17.25 -7.63
N GLU A 343 40.16 17.58 -6.92
CA GLU A 343 41.47 17.96 -7.47
C GLU A 343 42.24 16.79 -8.10
N LYS A 344 41.83 15.53 -7.83
CA LYS A 344 42.40 14.30 -8.41
C LYS A 344 41.50 13.70 -9.49
N ALA A 345 40.35 14.31 -9.75
CA ALA A 345 39.35 13.76 -10.65
C ALA A 345 39.76 13.93 -12.11
N THR A 346 39.56 12.88 -12.90
CA THR A 346 39.69 12.96 -14.38
C THR A 346 38.34 13.20 -15.05
N ARG A 347 37.24 12.80 -14.39
CA ARG A 347 35.86 12.93 -14.87
C ARG A 347 34.92 13.22 -13.70
N THR A 348 33.77 13.79 -14.01
CA THR A 348 32.59 13.77 -13.14
C THR A 348 31.57 12.82 -13.77
N VAL A 349 30.97 11.96 -12.96
CA VAL A 349 29.91 11.04 -13.40
C VAL A 349 28.62 11.31 -12.64
N TYR A 350 27.50 10.95 -13.26
CA TYR A 350 26.16 11.17 -12.74
C TYR A 350 25.38 9.87 -12.73
N ASN A 351 24.52 9.66 -11.73
CA ASN A 351 23.66 8.49 -11.68
C ASN A 351 22.28 8.89 -11.12
N MET A 352 21.25 8.73 -11.94
CA MET A 352 19.89 9.22 -11.66
C MET A 352 18.93 8.15 -11.17
N TYR A 353 19.35 6.88 -11.14
CA TYR A 353 18.49 5.73 -10.82
C TYR A 353 19.12 4.77 -9.82
N GLY A 354 20.29 5.12 -9.26
CA GLY A 354 20.96 4.31 -8.24
C GLY A 354 21.62 3.03 -8.75
N TYR A 355 21.70 2.80 -10.07
CA TYR A 355 22.29 1.57 -10.62
C TYR A 355 23.74 1.35 -10.17
N GLY A 356 24.07 0.12 -9.78
CA GLY A 356 25.40 -0.26 -9.31
C GLY A 356 25.72 0.14 -7.86
N ALA A 357 24.80 0.81 -7.15
CA ALA A 357 24.94 1.06 -5.72
C ALA A 357 24.75 -0.24 -4.93
N VAL A 358 25.79 -0.67 -4.20
CA VAL A 358 25.77 -1.87 -3.35
C VAL A 358 25.77 -1.50 -1.87
N ASP A 359 25.10 -2.28 -1.02
CA ASP A 359 24.84 -1.95 0.40
C ASP A 359 26.11 -1.56 1.19
N SER A 360 27.25 -2.20 0.91
CA SER A 360 28.50 -1.95 1.62
C SER A 360 29.26 -0.71 1.14
N ASN A 361 29.01 -0.23 -0.09
CA ASN A 361 29.67 0.94 -0.67
C ASN A 361 28.84 1.55 -1.82
N PRO A 362 27.67 2.13 -1.52
CA PRO A 362 26.70 2.51 -2.53
C PRO A 362 27.20 3.62 -3.45
N ILE A 363 27.97 4.56 -2.89
CA ILE A 363 28.50 5.71 -3.61
C ILE A 363 29.57 5.28 -4.63
N ASN A 364 30.58 4.49 -4.22
CA ASN A 364 31.64 4.10 -5.14
C ASN A 364 31.14 3.09 -6.18
N GLY A 365 30.25 2.17 -5.79
CA GLY A 365 29.62 1.24 -6.72
C GLY A 365 28.83 1.98 -7.81
N GLY A 366 27.94 2.89 -7.41
CA GLY A 366 27.14 3.67 -8.35
C GLY A 366 27.96 4.61 -9.24
N ALA A 367 29.03 5.20 -8.71
CA ALA A 367 29.95 6.03 -9.48
C ALA A 367 30.72 5.22 -10.53
N LYS A 368 31.20 4.02 -10.16
CA LYS A 368 31.94 3.15 -11.06
C LYS A 368 31.06 2.62 -12.18
N TYR A 369 29.81 2.26 -11.87
CA TYR A 369 28.81 1.88 -12.88
C TYR A 369 28.55 3.02 -13.86
N ALA A 370 28.33 4.23 -13.35
CA ALA A 370 28.12 5.42 -14.18
C ALA A 370 29.33 5.73 -15.08
N PHE A 371 30.55 5.56 -14.58
CA PHE A 371 31.77 5.75 -15.37
C PHE A 371 31.87 4.75 -16.53
N GLN A 372 31.61 3.46 -16.26
CA GLN A 372 31.64 2.39 -17.26
C GLN A 372 30.61 2.62 -18.38
N ASN A 373 29.44 3.14 -18.01
CA ASN A 373 28.36 3.47 -18.95
C ASN A 373 28.48 4.88 -19.55
N LYS A 374 29.57 5.61 -19.28
CA LYS A 374 29.86 6.95 -19.82
C LYS A 374 28.80 8.00 -19.48
N TRP A 375 28.23 7.94 -18.28
CA TRP A 375 27.25 8.91 -17.79
C TRP A 375 27.96 10.18 -17.28
N PHE A 376 28.53 10.96 -18.20
CA PHE A 376 29.35 12.13 -17.90
C PHE A 376 28.56 13.45 -17.82
N SER A 377 27.24 13.36 -17.98
CA SER A 377 26.30 14.46 -17.80
C SER A 377 24.97 13.95 -17.24
N PRO A 378 24.14 14.81 -16.64
CA PRO A 378 22.78 14.45 -16.22
C PRO A 378 21.95 13.82 -17.34
N ALA A 379 22.01 14.37 -18.55
CA ALA A 379 21.27 13.88 -19.70
C ALA A 379 21.71 12.46 -20.13
N GLU A 380 23.02 12.20 -20.17
CA GLU A 380 23.55 10.86 -20.48
C GLU A 380 23.16 9.84 -19.40
N ALA A 381 23.14 10.24 -18.13
CA ALA A 381 22.71 9.38 -17.03
C ALA A 381 21.21 9.06 -17.09
N ILE A 382 20.36 10.03 -17.46
CA ILE A 382 18.93 9.84 -17.66
C ILE A 382 18.68 8.84 -18.80
N ILE A 383 19.31 9.08 -19.95
CA ILE A 383 19.15 8.24 -21.15
C ILE A 383 19.69 6.84 -20.91
N GLY A 384 20.86 6.71 -20.29
CA GLY A 384 21.47 5.41 -20.00
C GLY A 384 20.70 4.60 -18.96
N GLY A 385 20.19 5.22 -17.90
CA GLY A 385 19.37 4.50 -16.92
C GLY A 385 18.02 4.04 -17.47
N ALA A 386 17.42 4.80 -18.40
CA ALA A 386 16.22 4.36 -19.11
C ALA A 386 16.45 3.10 -19.94
N LYS A 387 17.64 2.94 -20.55
CA LYS A 387 18.03 1.71 -21.24
C LYS A 387 18.03 0.51 -20.29
N ASP A 388 18.61 0.67 -19.10
CA ASP A 388 18.67 -0.40 -18.11
C ASP A 388 17.27 -0.81 -17.64
N ILE A 389 16.36 0.15 -17.47
CA ILE A 389 14.94 -0.14 -17.18
C ILE A 389 14.30 -0.94 -18.32
N ALA A 390 14.50 -0.50 -19.57
CA ALA A 390 13.90 -1.13 -20.74
C ALA A 390 14.37 -2.58 -20.91
N ASP A 391 15.68 -2.80 -20.84
CA ASP A 391 16.30 -4.11 -21.09
C ASP A 391 15.97 -5.15 -20.02
N ASN A 392 15.74 -4.73 -18.77
CA ASN A 392 15.48 -5.67 -17.67
C ASN A 392 13.99 -6.01 -17.49
N TYR A 393 13.07 -5.20 -18.04
CA TYR A 393 11.64 -5.33 -17.74
C TYR A 393 10.75 -5.08 -18.95
N ILE A 394 10.82 -3.89 -19.54
CA ILE A 394 9.85 -3.47 -20.56
C ILE A 394 9.96 -4.37 -21.81
N ASN A 395 11.19 -4.64 -22.26
CA ASN A 395 11.46 -5.46 -23.44
C ASN A 395 11.11 -6.95 -23.23
N ASP A 396 11.00 -7.40 -21.99
CA ASP A 396 10.64 -8.78 -21.61
C ASP A 396 9.11 -8.94 -21.38
N GLY A 397 8.31 -7.96 -21.79
CA GLY A 397 6.84 -7.99 -21.65
C GLY A 397 6.31 -7.48 -20.31
N GLN A 398 7.19 -7.10 -19.37
CA GLN A 398 6.80 -6.51 -18.09
C GLN A 398 6.63 -4.98 -18.21
N ASN A 399 5.81 -4.56 -19.16
CA ASN A 399 5.59 -3.16 -19.53
C ASN A 399 4.59 -2.41 -18.64
N THR A 400 4.16 -2.96 -17.50
CA THR A 400 3.36 -2.23 -16.50
C THR A 400 3.94 -2.49 -15.11
N LEU A 401 3.75 -1.56 -14.17
CA LEU A 401 4.15 -1.78 -12.77
C LEU A 401 3.50 -3.06 -12.19
N TYR A 402 2.26 -3.34 -12.60
CA TYR A 402 1.58 -4.58 -12.25
C TYR A 402 2.36 -5.80 -12.77
N LYS A 403 2.72 -5.83 -14.06
CA LYS A 403 3.47 -6.95 -14.64
C LYS A 403 4.88 -7.07 -14.06
N MET A 404 5.54 -5.96 -13.74
CA MET A 404 6.83 -5.96 -13.03
C MET A 404 6.71 -6.61 -11.65
N ARG A 405 5.60 -6.38 -10.95
CA ARG A 405 5.36 -6.97 -9.63
C ARG A 405 4.94 -8.43 -9.73
N TRP A 406 3.99 -8.75 -10.60
CA TRP A 406 3.26 -10.02 -10.57
C TRP A 406 3.65 -10.97 -11.68
N ASN A 407 4.16 -10.46 -12.78
CA ASN A 407 4.50 -11.17 -14.03
C ASN A 407 3.49 -12.27 -14.42
N PRO A 408 2.27 -11.92 -14.85
CA PRO A 408 1.29 -12.91 -15.28
C PRO A 408 1.72 -13.75 -16.51
N ASP A 409 2.67 -13.29 -17.33
CA ASP A 409 3.22 -14.10 -18.43
C ASP A 409 4.03 -15.30 -17.92
N SER A 410 4.64 -15.17 -16.75
CA SER A 410 5.34 -16.24 -16.02
C SER A 410 5.15 -16.03 -14.51
N PRO A 411 4.00 -16.43 -13.94
CA PRO A 411 3.59 -16.05 -12.59
C PRO A 411 4.68 -16.30 -11.54
N GLY A 412 5.07 -15.23 -10.86
CA GLY A 412 6.02 -15.29 -9.77
C GLY A 412 7.50 -15.29 -10.18
N TYR A 413 7.85 -15.18 -11.47
CA TYR A 413 9.24 -15.05 -11.92
C TYR A 413 9.42 -14.44 -13.33
N PRO A 414 10.34 -13.48 -13.55
CA PRO A 414 10.99 -12.65 -12.54
C PRO A 414 10.00 -11.66 -11.93
N GLN A 415 10.26 -11.22 -10.70
CA GLN A 415 9.49 -10.18 -10.00
C GLN A 415 10.45 -9.07 -9.56
N TYR A 416 10.09 -7.81 -9.82
CA TYR A 416 10.90 -6.65 -9.42
C TYR A 416 11.03 -6.53 -7.90
N ALA A 417 9.95 -6.85 -7.16
CA ALA A 417 9.89 -6.70 -5.72
C ALA A 417 9.06 -7.80 -5.05
N THR A 418 9.37 -8.08 -3.78
CA THR A 418 8.61 -9.02 -2.95
C THR A 418 7.40 -8.37 -2.27
N HIS A 419 7.46 -7.06 -2.02
CA HIS A 419 6.42 -6.30 -1.33
C HIS A 419 5.12 -6.26 -2.15
N VAL A 420 4.01 -6.77 -1.61
CA VAL A 420 2.73 -6.90 -2.34
C VAL A 420 2.18 -5.56 -2.84
N ARG A 421 2.47 -4.46 -2.14
CA ARG A 421 2.02 -3.11 -2.50
C ARG A 421 3.00 -2.36 -3.40
N TRP A 422 4.10 -2.99 -3.83
CA TRP A 422 5.17 -2.27 -4.51
C TRP A 422 4.67 -1.48 -5.72
N ALA A 423 3.85 -2.08 -6.57
CA ALA A 423 3.34 -1.45 -7.79
C ALA A 423 2.53 -0.17 -7.48
N VAL A 424 1.54 -0.27 -6.58
CA VAL A 424 0.73 0.89 -6.18
C VAL A 424 1.51 1.96 -5.43
N LEU A 425 2.57 1.60 -4.69
CA LEU A 425 3.40 2.61 -4.04
C LEU A 425 4.15 3.51 -5.04
N GLN A 426 4.51 2.96 -6.21
CA GLN A 426 5.21 3.73 -7.24
C GLN A 426 4.30 4.76 -7.93
N THR A 427 2.98 4.53 -7.95
CA THR A 427 2.04 5.39 -8.69
C THR A 427 1.90 6.78 -8.11
N SER A 428 2.13 6.95 -6.81
CA SER A 428 1.96 8.21 -6.10
C SER A 428 2.76 9.36 -6.73
N LYS A 429 4.04 9.12 -7.05
CA LYS A 429 4.91 10.12 -7.68
C LYS A 429 4.49 10.38 -9.13
N MET A 430 4.03 9.37 -9.86
CA MET A 430 3.51 9.54 -11.22
C MET A 430 2.24 10.41 -11.21
N GLN A 431 1.31 10.15 -10.28
CA GLN A 431 0.09 10.94 -10.10
C GLN A 431 0.41 12.41 -9.77
N GLU A 432 1.38 12.65 -8.90
CA GLU A 432 1.84 14.01 -8.59
C GLU A 432 2.27 14.74 -9.86
N ILE A 433 3.07 14.09 -10.71
CA ILE A 433 3.51 14.68 -11.98
C ILE A 433 2.31 14.93 -12.90
N TYR A 434 1.45 13.92 -13.15
CA TYR A 434 0.27 14.08 -14.02
C TYR A 434 -0.68 15.19 -13.55
N SER A 435 -0.82 15.38 -12.24
CA SER A 435 -1.67 16.43 -11.67
C SER A 435 -1.20 17.86 -11.97
N LEU A 436 0.07 18.02 -12.37
CA LEU A 436 0.66 19.31 -12.75
C LEU A 436 0.52 19.60 -14.24
N LEU A 437 0.14 18.61 -15.06
CA LEU A 437 0.19 18.71 -16.52
C LEU A 437 -1.20 18.92 -17.12
N ASP A 438 -1.25 19.70 -18.20
CA ASP A 438 -2.46 20.04 -18.93
C ASP A 438 -2.64 19.11 -20.15
N SER A 439 -1.53 18.64 -20.75
CA SER A 439 -1.52 17.84 -21.98
C SER A 439 -0.67 16.57 -21.84
N TYR A 440 -1.34 15.42 -21.78
CA TYR A 440 -0.72 14.09 -21.83
C TYR A 440 -1.73 13.05 -22.31
N VAL A 441 -1.24 11.90 -22.78
CA VAL A 441 -2.03 10.72 -23.11
C VAL A 441 -1.65 9.57 -22.17
N LEU A 442 -2.63 8.76 -21.77
CA LEU A 442 -2.50 7.58 -20.94
C LEU A 442 -2.94 6.36 -21.75
N HIS A 443 -2.06 5.36 -21.79
CA HIS A 443 -2.34 4.05 -22.35
C HIS A 443 -2.29 3.04 -21.21
N PHE A 444 -3.39 2.34 -20.97
CA PHE A 444 -3.51 1.33 -19.94
C PHE A 444 -3.59 -0.06 -20.56
N GLU A 445 -2.91 -1.01 -19.91
CA GLU A 445 -2.99 -2.43 -20.22
C GLU A 445 -3.33 -3.19 -18.92
N VAL A 446 -4.57 -3.66 -18.85
CA VAL A 446 -5.14 -4.29 -17.66
C VAL A 446 -5.13 -5.81 -17.85
N PRO A 447 -4.47 -6.59 -16.98
CA PRO A 447 -4.54 -8.03 -17.05
C PRO A 447 -5.94 -8.53 -16.71
N SER A 448 -6.37 -9.61 -17.35
CA SER A 448 -7.64 -10.29 -17.11
C SER A 448 -7.39 -11.80 -17.03
N PHE A 449 -7.95 -12.44 -16.00
CA PHE A 449 -7.77 -13.88 -15.76
C PHE A 449 -9.12 -14.61 -15.83
N GLN A 450 -9.08 -15.92 -16.13
CA GLN A 450 -10.28 -16.74 -16.02
C GLN A 450 -10.77 -16.80 -14.57
N LYS A 451 -12.08 -16.80 -14.37
CA LYS A 451 -12.73 -16.80 -13.05
C LYS A 451 -12.18 -15.72 -12.10
N GLN A 452 -11.80 -14.56 -12.65
CA GLN A 452 -11.38 -13.41 -11.85
C GLN A 452 -12.51 -12.96 -10.93
N PRO A 453 -12.26 -12.82 -9.61
CA PRO A 453 -13.29 -12.38 -8.69
C PRO A 453 -13.66 -10.92 -8.93
N ASN A 454 -14.89 -10.56 -8.57
CA ASN A 454 -15.32 -9.16 -8.49
C ASN A 454 -14.44 -8.38 -7.51
N ALA A 455 -14.53 -7.05 -7.59
CA ALA A 455 -13.84 -6.17 -6.66
C ALA A 455 -14.19 -6.51 -5.19
N ALA A 456 -13.18 -6.54 -4.34
CA ALA A 456 -13.27 -6.78 -2.90
C ALA A 456 -12.62 -5.62 -2.13
N SER A 457 -13.03 -5.42 -0.88
CA SER A 457 -12.38 -4.48 0.03
C SER A 457 -10.98 -4.97 0.44
N LEU A 458 -10.07 -4.04 0.71
CA LEU A 458 -8.78 -4.37 1.32
C LEU A 458 -9.02 -5.11 2.65
N PRO A 459 -8.36 -6.27 2.90
CA PRO A 459 -8.48 -6.96 4.18
C PRO A 459 -8.04 -6.07 5.34
N SER A 460 -8.52 -6.37 6.54
CA SER A 460 -8.15 -5.60 7.74
C SER A 460 -6.65 -5.74 8.03
N ALA A 461 -6.07 -4.79 8.75
CA ALA A 461 -4.63 -4.74 8.97
C ALA A 461 -4.10 -5.99 9.69
N GLU A 462 -4.88 -6.61 10.58
CA GLU A 462 -4.54 -7.88 11.23
C GLU A 462 -4.54 -9.09 10.28
N GLU A 463 -5.29 -9.04 9.19
CA GLU A 463 -5.37 -10.09 8.17
C GLU A 463 -4.30 -9.96 7.10
N HIS A 464 -3.44 -8.94 7.14
CA HIS A 464 -2.35 -8.74 6.17
C HIS A 464 -1.25 -9.80 6.31
N TYR A 465 -1.13 -10.42 7.47
CA TYR A 465 0.02 -11.25 7.84
C TYR A 465 -0.29 -12.74 7.71
N ASN A 466 0.58 -13.48 7.02
CA ASN A 466 0.53 -14.94 7.03
C ASN A 466 0.76 -15.47 8.45
N VAL A 467 0.07 -16.56 8.83
CA VAL A 467 0.30 -17.24 10.10
C VAL A 467 0.89 -18.61 9.80
N ASN A 468 2.19 -18.79 10.06
CA ASN A 468 2.82 -20.11 9.92
C ASN A 468 2.45 -20.98 11.14
N THR A 469 1.67 -22.03 10.90
CA THR A 469 1.10 -22.91 11.93
C THR A 469 2.01 -24.09 12.32
N ASN A 470 3.27 -24.13 11.88
CA ASN A 470 4.22 -25.20 12.23
C ASN A 470 4.41 -25.41 13.75
N ARG A 471 4.10 -24.38 14.56
CA ARG A 471 4.20 -24.41 16.03
C ARG A 471 2.84 -24.35 16.73
N GLU A 472 1.76 -24.54 15.99
CA GLU A 472 0.40 -24.48 16.53
C GLU A 472 0.21 -25.49 17.67
N GLY A 473 -0.48 -25.06 18.73
CA GLY A 473 -0.74 -25.85 19.93
C GLY A 473 0.42 -25.93 20.92
N GLN A 474 1.61 -25.43 20.59
CA GLN A 474 2.72 -25.39 21.54
C GLN A 474 2.38 -24.47 22.72
N THR A 475 2.69 -24.92 23.94
CA THR A 475 2.55 -24.09 25.15
C THR A 475 3.87 -23.37 25.43
N MET A 476 3.80 -22.06 25.63
CA MET A 476 4.94 -21.21 25.97
C MET A 476 4.61 -20.31 27.16
N TYR A 477 5.63 -19.70 27.75
CA TYR A 477 5.50 -18.82 28.91
C TYR A 477 6.17 -17.48 28.65
N THR A 478 5.55 -16.40 29.12
CA THR A 478 6.12 -15.05 29.00
C THR A 478 7.32 -14.87 29.95
N THR A 479 8.42 -14.32 29.47
CA THR A 479 9.63 -14.08 30.30
C THR A 479 9.65 -12.70 30.96
N ALA A 480 8.71 -11.83 30.58
CA ALA A 480 8.48 -10.49 31.12
C ALA A 480 7.00 -10.09 30.97
N ASN A 481 6.62 -8.94 31.52
CA ASN A 481 5.33 -8.34 31.18
C ASN A 481 5.30 -8.04 29.66
N LEU A 482 4.34 -8.61 28.94
CA LEU A 482 4.36 -8.70 27.49
C LEU A 482 3.05 -8.21 26.87
N ASN A 483 3.16 -7.25 25.95
CA ASN A 483 1.98 -6.70 25.28
C ASN A 483 1.45 -7.63 24.18
N LEU A 484 0.20 -8.05 24.31
CA LEU A 484 -0.58 -8.69 23.26
C LEU A 484 -1.13 -7.63 22.32
N ARG A 485 -0.84 -7.72 21.03
CA ARG A 485 -1.17 -6.71 20.03
C ARG A 485 -2.07 -7.25 18.92
N VAL A 486 -2.73 -6.36 18.21
CA VAL A 486 -3.57 -6.71 17.06
C VAL A 486 -2.74 -7.25 15.87
N GLY A 487 -1.49 -6.81 15.72
CA GLY A 487 -0.58 -7.23 14.64
C GLY A 487 0.88 -7.36 15.10
N PRO A 488 1.75 -7.95 14.26
CA PRO A 488 3.12 -8.35 14.61
C PRO A 488 4.14 -7.20 14.58
N THR A 489 3.80 -6.04 15.10
CA THR A 489 4.73 -4.91 15.28
C THR A 489 4.40 -4.10 16.52
N THR A 490 5.33 -3.26 16.97
CA THR A 490 5.10 -2.37 18.11
C THR A 490 4.17 -1.20 17.80
N SER A 491 3.85 -0.93 16.53
CA SER A 491 2.93 0.14 16.11
C SER A 491 1.45 -0.24 16.22
N PHE A 492 1.13 -1.54 16.28
CA PHE A 492 -0.25 -2.00 16.47
C PHE A 492 -0.76 -1.74 17.88
N ASN A 493 -2.07 -1.47 17.98
CA ASN A 493 -2.76 -1.29 19.25
C ASN A 493 -2.57 -2.51 20.17
N ILE A 494 -2.47 -2.22 21.47
CA ILE A 494 -2.37 -3.23 22.52
C ILE A 494 -3.79 -3.70 22.85
N ILE A 495 -4.00 -5.01 22.84
CA ILE A 495 -5.24 -5.67 23.29
C ILE A 495 -5.21 -5.79 24.82
N LYS A 496 -4.13 -6.36 25.36
CA LYS A 496 -3.86 -6.48 26.80
C LYS A 496 -2.37 -6.65 27.07
N THR A 497 -1.95 -6.48 28.32
CA THR A 497 -0.61 -6.83 28.79
C THR A 497 -0.69 -8.11 29.61
N LEU A 498 0.11 -9.10 29.22
CA LEU A 498 0.30 -10.37 29.92
C LEU A 498 1.36 -10.17 30.99
N VAL A 499 1.18 -10.79 32.15
CA VAL A 499 2.18 -10.73 33.24
C VAL A 499 3.34 -11.69 32.93
N LYS A 500 4.52 -11.45 33.51
CA LYS A 500 5.64 -12.42 33.46
C LYS A 500 5.16 -13.78 34.01
N GLY A 501 5.51 -14.86 33.31
CA GLY A 501 5.12 -16.23 33.65
C GLY A 501 3.76 -16.68 33.11
N SER A 502 2.99 -15.80 32.43
CA SER A 502 1.73 -16.18 31.80
C SER A 502 1.91 -17.32 30.81
N ARG A 503 1.10 -18.37 30.95
CA ARG A 503 0.99 -19.49 30.02
C ARG A 503 0.20 -19.07 28.78
N VAL A 504 0.74 -19.32 27.60
CA VAL A 504 0.12 -18.98 26.31
C VAL A 504 0.14 -20.19 25.37
N SER A 505 -0.86 -20.30 24.50
CA SER A 505 -0.89 -21.29 23.43
C SER A 505 -0.49 -20.64 22.10
N ILE A 506 0.46 -21.22 21.37
CA ILE A 506 0.88 -20.71 20.07
C ILE A 506 -0.16 -21.09 19.01
N ILE A 507 -0.59 -20.10 18.22
CA ILE A 507 -1.40 -20.28 17.01
C ILE A 507 -0.46 -20.36 15.79
N GLY A 508 0.58 -19.52 15.76
CA GLY A 508 1.60 -19.56 14.71
C GLY A 508 2.59 -18.41 14.81
N GLU A 509 3.42 -18.24 13.79
CA GLU A 509 4.47 -17.22 13.78
C GLU A 509 4.64 -16.51 12.42
N ASN A 510 5.21 -15.30 12.46
CA ASN A 510 5.64 -14.53 11.30
C ASN A 510 6.66 -13.47 11.72
N GLY A 511 7.83 -13.44 11.07
CA GLY A 511 8.83 -12.38 11.27
C GLY A 511 9.33 -12.23 12.73
N GLY A 512 9.43 -13.32 13.49
CA GLY A 512 9.84 -13.29 14.90
C GLY A 512 8.74 -12.89 15.90
N TRP A 513 7.51 -12.70 15.41
CA TRP A 513 6.32 -12.51 16.24
C TRP A 513 5.47 -13.78 16.24
N TYR A 514 4.84 -14.04 17.37
CA TYR A 514 3.99 -15.20 17.59
C TYR A 514 2.56 -14.74 17.75
N LYS A 515 1.65 -15.31 16.96
CA LYS A 515 0.21 -15.22 17.20
C LYS A 515 -0.14 -16.26 18.26
N ILE A 516 -0.81 -15.85 19.32
CA ILE A 516 -1.08 -16.68 20.50
C ILE A 516 -2.56 -16.60 20.91
N SER A 517 -3.01 -17.60 21.66
CA SER A 517 -4.27 -17.60 22.39
C SER A 517 -4.00 -17.64 23.90
N VAL A 518 -4.69 -16.78 24.64
CA VAL A 518 -4.59 -16.67 26.11
C VAL A 518 -5.87 -16.06 26.69
N ASP A 519 -6.44 -16.67 27.72
CA ASP A 519 -7.66 -16.20 28.41
C ASP A 519 -8.81 -15.80 27.46
N GLY A 520 -9.09 -16.63 26.44
CA GLY A 520 -10.12 -16.34 25.43
C GLY A 520 -9.80 -15.21 24.45
N ASN A 521 -8.62 -14.59 24.56
CA ASN A 521 -8.14 -13.57 23.63
C ASN A 521 -7.13 -14.17 22.64
N SER A 522 -7.01 -13.53 21.46
CA SER A 522 -5.95 -13.85 20.50
C SER A 522 -5.28 -12.59 19.98
N GLY A 523 -3.99 -12.68 19.64
CA GLY A 523 -3.20 -11.56 19.17
C GLY A 523 -1.73 -11.93 19.00
N TRP A 524 -0.89 -10.93 18.72
CA TRP A 524 0.54 -11.09 18.46
C TRP A 524 1.40 -10.61 19.61
N VAL A 525 2.46 -11.37 19.92
CA VAL A 525 3.49 -11.03 20.90
C VAL A 525 4.88 -11.23 20.28
N SER A 526 5.88 -10.49 20.78
CA SER A 526 7.26 -10.68 20.31
C SER A 526 7.83 -11.99 20.86
N GLY A 527 8.40 -12.82 19.99
CA GLY A 527 8.99 -14.11 20.36
C GLY A 527 10.19 -14.01 21.31
N ASN A 528 10.86 -12.85 21.36
CA ASN A 528 11.97 -12.59 22.27
C ASN A 528 11.59 -12.70 23.76
N TYR A 529 10.28 -12.63 24.06
CA TYR A 529 9.75 -12.70 25.42
C TYR A 529 8.96 -13.98 25.69
N LEU A 530 9.18 -15.04 24.89
CA LEU A 530 8.56 -16.35 25.09
C LEU A 530 9.64 -17.41 25.35
N SER A 531 9.36 -18.35 26.26
CA SER A 531 10.20 -19.51 26.54
C SER A 531 9.36 -20.77 26.71
N SER A 532 9.91 -21.91 26.28
CA SER A 532 9.32 -23.24 26.48
C SER A 532 9.64 -23.84 27.85
N ASN A 533 10.55 -23.22 28.61
CA ASN A 533 11.01 -23.71 29.90
C ASN A 533 10.42 -22.87 31.05
N GLN A 534 9.41 -23.43 31.74
CA GLN A 534 8.74 -22.81 32.89
C GLN A 534 9.66 -22.66 34.11
N TYR A 535 10.57 -23.63 34.33
CA TYR A 535 11.45 -23.71 35.51
C TYR A 535 12.42 -22.53 35.61
N ASN A 536 13.02 -22.13 34.49
CA ASN A 536 13.94 -20.99 34.46
C ASN A 536 13.25 -19.63 34.69
N ILE A 537 11.97 -19.50 34.33
CA ILE A 537 11.22 -18.24 34.54
C ILE A 537 10.88 -18.07 36.02
N LEU A 538 10.43 -19.14 36.70
CA LEU A 538 10.08 -19.11 38.12
C LEU A 538 11.30 -18.77 38.99
N ASN A 539 12.49 -19.34 38.71
CA ASN A 539 13.72 -19.01 39.43
C ASN A 539 14.17 -17.55 39.24
N SER A 540 13.89 -16.94 38.09
CA SER A 540 14.23 -15.52 37.80
C SER A 540 13.28 -14.48 38.40
N ILE A 541 12.21 -14.90 39.08
CA ILE A 541 11.28 -14.02 39.81
C ILE A 541 11.75 -13.83 41.27
N VAL A 542 12.68 -14.67 41.75
CA VAL A 542 13.05 -14.78 43.18
C VAL A 542 14.20 -13.84 43.60
N ASP A 543 14.80 -13.05 42.70
CA ASP A 543 15.89 -12.12 43.04
C ASP A 543 15.41 -10.74 43.56
N SER A 544 15.09 -10.72 44.87
CA SER A 544 15.16 -9.64 45.90
C SER A 544 14.30 -8.34 45.84
N PRO A 545 13.94 -7.70 47.00
CA PRO A 545 14.13 -8.11 48.40
C PRO A 545 12.83 -8.25 49.22
N SER A 546 12.90 -9.12 50.23
CA SER A 546 12.16 -9.14 51.50
C SER A 546 10.73 -8.57 51.51
N ILE A 547 9.74 -9.44 51.39
CA ILE A 547 8.40 -9.21 51.92
C ILE A 547 8.22 -10.20 53.06
N GLU A 548 8.03 -9.68 54.28
CA GLU A 548 7.45 -10.43 55.39
C GLU A 548 6.08 -10.95 54.93
N VAL A 549 5.92 -12.26 54.81
CA VAL A 549 4.62 -12.88 54.59
C VAL A 549 4.28 -13.76 55.80
N PRO A 550 3.03 -13.71 56.29
CA PRO A 550 2.65 -14.22 57.59
C PRO A 550 2.55 -15.75 57.61
N ILE A 551 2.87 -16.32 58.77
CA ILE A 551 2.46 -17.62 59.34
C ILE A 551 1.66 -18.51 58.36
N VAL A 552 2.34 -19.51 57.80
CA VAL A 552 1.74 -20.55 56.95
C VAL A 552 0.91 -21.49 57.80
N ASN A 553 -0.40 -21.41 57.63
CA ASN A 553 -1.35 -22.45 58.01
C ASN A 553 -2.41 -22.45 56.89
N SER A 554 -2.13 -23.10 55.76
CA SER A 554 -3.13 -23.33 54.73
C SER A 554 -3.01 -24.73 54.14
N ALA A 555 -4.17 -25.32 53.89
CA ALA A 555 -4.41 -26.70 53.52
C ALA A 555 -4.05 -27.01 52.06
N ASP A 556 -2.99 -26.41 51.52
CA ASP A 556 -2.66 -26.41 50.09
C ASP A 556 -1.45 -27.31 49.74
N HIS A 557 -1.01 -28.17 50.66
CA HIS A 557 0.12 -29.07 50.43
C HIS A 557 -0.27 -30.54 50.52
N LEU A 558 0.38 -31.35 49.68
CA LEU A 558 0.34 -32.80 49.77
C LEU A 558 1.09 -33.20 51.05
N PHE A 559 0.41 -33.86 51.99
CA PHE A 559 1.01 -34.25 53.27
C PHE A 559 1.53 -35.68 53.18
N GLY A 560 2.82 -35.85 53.49
CA GLY A 560 3.48 -37.14 53.58
C GLY A 560 3.92 -37.44 55.01
N GLN A 561 3.76 -38.69 55.48
CA GLN A 561 4.34 -39.15 56.75
C GLN A 561 5.52 -40.08 56.48
N LEU A 562 6.66 -39.80 57.12
CA LEU A 562 7.89 -40.57 56.94
C LEU A 562 7.81 -41.97 57.57
N THR A 563 8.14 -43.03 56.82
CA THR A 563 8.17 -44.43 57.30
C THR A 563 9.48 -45.14 56.92
N GLY A 564 10.02 -46.00 57.79
CA GLY A 564 11.23 -46.80 57.49
C GLY A 564 12.42 -46.57 58.43
N GLN A 565 13.66 -46.85 57.97
CA GLN A 565 14.89 -46.33 58.60
C GLN A 565 14.84 -44.79 58.60
N PRO A 566 15.48 -44.09 59.56
CA PRO A 566 15.32 -42.64 59.68
C PRO A 566 15.68 -41.95 58.36
N PRO A 567 14.71 -41.27 57.71
CA PRO A 567 14.87 -40.80 56.36
C PRO A 567 15.82 -39.60 56.32
N ILE A 568 16.76 -39.69 55.40
CA ILE A 568 17.75 -38.65 55.16
C ILE A 568 17.23 -37.74 54.07
N LEU A 569 17.21 -36.43 54.35
CA LEU A 569 16.99 -35.39 53.35
C LEU A 569 18.29 -35.15 52.57
N TYR A 570 18.21 -35.14 51.25
CA TYR A 570 19.34 -34.89 50.35
C TYR A 570 19.20 -33.55 49.63
N LYS A 571 20.33 -32.89 49.34
CA LYS A 571 20.39 -31.63 48.56
C LYS A 571 19.95 -31.85 47.11
N GLU A 572 20.17 -33.05 46.60
CA GLU A 572 19.83 -33.48 45.24
C GLU A 572 19.12 -34.86 45.31
N PRO A 573 18.33 -35.24 44.29
CA PRO A 573 17.61 -36.53 44.26
C PRO A 573 18.56 -37.70 43.92
N THR A 574 19.62 -37.86 44.72
CA THR A 574 20.65 -38.89 44.60
C THR A 574 21.18 -39.28 45.98
N ILE A 575 21.45 -40.56 46.20
CA ILE A 575 22.03 -41.05 47.45
C ILE A 575 23.55 -40.82 47.40
N SER A 576 24.05 -39.87 48.20
CA SER A 576 25.48 -39.60 48.39
C SER A 576 25.71 -38.96 49.75
N ASP A 577 26.77 -39.37 50.47
CA ASP A 577 27.11 -38.85 51.80
C ASP A 577 27.42 -37.34 51.77
N ASP A 578 27.96 -36.84 50.66
CA ASP A 578 28.25 -35.41 50.46
C ASP A 578 26.99 -34.55 50.24
N ASN A 579 25.85 -35.21 50.00
CA ASN A 579 24.57 -34.58 49.67
C ASN A 579 23.58 -34.56 50.83
N ILE A 580 23.95 -35.05 52.02
CA ILE A 580 23.06 -35.08 53.17
C ILE A 580 22.79 -33.65 53.67
N VAL A 581 21.51 -33.33 53.84
CA VAL A 581 21.02 -32.12 54.51
C VAL A 581 20.87 -32.40 56.00
N LYS A 582 20.04 -33.39 56.34
CA LYS A 582 19.67 -33.72 57.72
C LYS A 582 18.97 -35.08 57.77
N GLU A 583 19.06 -35.75 58.91
CA GLU A 583 18.26 -36.93 59.24
C GLU A 583 17.03 -36.48 60.04
N LEU A 584 15.82 -36.85 59.58
CA LEU A 584 14.58 -36.47 60.25
C LEU A 584 14.10 -37.58 61.21
N PRO A 585 13.47 -37.22 62.34
CA PRO A 585 12.79 -38.19 63.18
C PRO A 585 11.74 -38.98 62.39
N LEU A 586 11.51 -40.23 62.80
CA LEU A 586 10.40 -41.01 62.25
C LEU A 586 9.06 -40.34 62.58
N GLN A 587 8.09 -40.50 61.67
CA GLN A 587 6.75 -39.91 61.77
C GLN A 587 6.70 -38.37 61.71
N THR A 588 7.77 -37.71 61.24
CA THR A 588 7.70 -36.27 60.92
C THR A 588 6.76 -36.03 59.73
N ASP A 589 5.83 -35.10 59.92
CA ASP A 589 4.96 -34.59 58.86
C ASP A 589 5.75 -33.68 57.94
N VAL A 590 5.65 -33.91 56.63
CA VAL A 590 6.32 -33.09 55.62
C VAL A 590 5.37 -32.65 54.51
N ALA A 591 5.58 -31.44 54.01
CA ALA A 591 4.88 -30.93 52.83
C ALA A 591 5.65 -31.35 51.58
N VAL A 592 5.01 -32.03 50.62
CA VAL A 592 5.64 -32.35 49.34
C VAL A 592 5.54 -31.15 48.41
N LEU A 593 6.70 -30.68 47.97
CA LEU A 593 6.87 -29.51 47.12
C LEU A 593 7.07 -29.88 45.64
N GLU A 594 7.71 -31.02 45.37
CA GLU A 594 8.00 -31.50 44.01
C GLU A 594 8.10 -33.03 43.97
N ILE A 595 7.77 -33.65 42.82
CA ILE A 595 7.95 -35.08 42.55
C ILE A 595 8.82 -35.23 41.30
N LYS A 596 9.92 -35.98 41.39
CA LYS A 596 10.86 -36.22 40.30
C LYS A 596 11.28 -37.69 40.27
N GLY A 597 10.61 -38.47 39.43
CA GLY A 597 10.80 -39.92 39.39
C GLY A 597 10.42 -40.55 40.74
N ASP A 598 11.34 -41.31 41.34
CA ASP A 598 11.14 -41.92 42.65
C ASP A 598 11.53 -41.01 43.84
N TRP A 599 11.69 -39.71 43.59
CA TRP A 599 12.11 -38.74 44.59
C TRP A 599 11.06 -37.65 44.83
N LEU A 600 10.90 -37.28 46.09
CA LEU A 600 10.00 -36.25 46.57
C LEU A 600 10.85 -35.13 47.19
N LEU A 601 10.68 -33.89 46.73
CA LEU A 601 11.20 -32.73 47.44
C LEU A 601 10.20 -32.41 48.54
N VAL A 602 10.65 -32.39 49.78
CA VAL A 602 9.79 -32.18 50.93
C VAL A 602 10.31 -31.06 51.83
N ALA A 603 9.41 -30.41 52.57
CA ALA A 603 9.73 -29.45 53.62
C ALA A 603 9.19 -29.92 54.97
N ASP A 604 10.01 -29.81 56.02
CA ASP A 604 9.57 -30.06 57.40
C ASP A 604 8.85 -28.84 58.02
N GLN A 605 8.44 -28.96 59.29
CA GLN A 605 7.76 -27.89 60.01
C GLN A 605 8.67 -26.69 60.37
N GLU A 606 9.99 -26.86 60.28
CA GLU A 606 10.98 -25.78 60.41
C GLU A 606 11.28 -25.13 59.04
N ASN A 607 10.59 -25.58 57.99
CA ASN A 607 10.69 -25.16 56.60
C ASN A 607 12.05 -25.50 55.96
N GLU A 608 12.76 -26.48 56.51
CA GLU A 608 13.98 -27.04 55.91
C GLU A 608 13.60 -28.02 54.79
N GLN A 609 14.20 -27.82 53.61
CA GLN A 609 13.86 -28.56 52.40
C GLN A 609 14.92 -29.62 52.06
N GLY A 610 14.46 -30.75 51.52
CA GLY A 610 15.36 -31.72 50.90
C GLY A 610 14.63 -32.83 50.17
N TRP A 611 15.38 -33.56 49.35
CA TRP A 611 14.89 -34.70 48.59
C TRP A 611 14.87 -35.95 49.46
N VAL A 612 13.78 -36.70 49.38
CA VAL A 612 13.60 -38.01 50.02
C VAL A 612 13.06 -38.98 48.99
N HIS A 613 13.50 -40.25 49.05
CA HIS A 613 12.96 -41.27 48.16
C HIS A 613 11.49 -41.55 48.52
N LYS A 614 10.63 -41.72 47.52
CA LYS A 614 9.17 -41.90 47.68
C LYS A 614 8.80 -43.05 48.61
N ASP A 615 9.60 -44.12 48.61
CA ASP A 615 9.38 -45.31 49.45
C ASP A 615 9.51 -45.01 50.95
N ASN A 616 10.10 -43.86 51.31
CA ASN A 616 10.22 -43.40 52.69
C ASN A 616 9.12 -42.40 53.09
N VAL A 617 8.14 -42.12 52.22
CA VAL A 617 7.06 -41.16 52.45
C VAL A 617 5.70 -41.78 52.13
N MET A 618 4.81 -41.84 53.12
CA MET A 618 3.42 -42.25 52.95
C MET A 618 2.55 -41.04 52.59
N LEU A 619 1.98 -40.98 51.39
CA LEU A 619 1.24 -39.83 50.84
C LEU A 619 -0.28 -39.92 51.10
N GLY A 620 -0.77 -39.30 52.17
CA GLY A 620 -2.14 -39.54 52.68
C GLY A 620 -3.31 -38.87 51.95
N ASN A 621 -3.08 -37.97 50.99
CA ASN A 621 -4.14 -37.17 50.34
C ASN A 621 -4.08 -37.11 48.81
N LEU A 622 -3.39 -38.04 48.15
CA LEU A 622 -3.34 -38.12 46.70
C LEU A 622 -4.42 -39.06 46.15
N LEU A 623 -5.29 -38.55 45.27
CA LEU A 623 -6.31 -39.33 44.56
C LEU A 623 -5.92 -39.48 43.10
N LYS A 624 -6.06 -40.68 42.53
CA LYS A 624 -5.93 -40.94 41.09
C LYS A 624 -7.28 -41.19 40.47
N VAL A 625 -7.62 -40.51 39.38
CA VAL A 625 -8.80 -40.82 38.57
C VAL A 625 -8.62 -42.22 37.98
N GLN A 626 -9.61 -43.10 38.20
CA GLN A 626 -9.60 -44.46 37.70
C GLN A 626 -9.50 -44.50 36.17
N ASP A 627 -9.02 -45.61 35.63
CA ASP A 627 -8.97 -45.83 34.20
C ASP A 627 -10.39 -46.13 33.67
N ILE A 628 -11.10 -45.07 33.33
CA ILE A 628 -12.49 -45.10 32.86
C ILE A 628 -12.54 -44.73 31.37
N ASN A 629 -13.50 -45.30 30.64
CA ASN A 629 -13.62 -45.10 29.19
C ASN A 629 -14.14 -43.70 28.78
N THR A 630 -14.27 -42.77 29.73
CA THR A 630 -14.82 -41.42 29.57
C THR A 630 -14.08 -40.44 30.49
N ARG A 631 -14.43 -39.15 30.47
CA ARG A 631 -13.87 -38.16 31.41
C ARG A 631 -14.68 -38.12 32.71
N LEU A 632 -14.01 -37.93 33.85
CA LEU A 632 -14.68 -37.76 35.16
C LEU A 632 -15.17 -36.31 35.31
N HIS A 633 -16.47 -36.11 35.49
CA HIS A 633 -17.03 -34.77 35.73
C HIS A 633 -16.72 -34.28 37.15
N ILE A 634 -16.26 -33.03 37.24
CA ILE A 634 -16.01 -32.31 38.48
C ILE A 634 -17.21 -31.43 38.80
N ARG A 635 -17.64 -31.37 40.06
CA ARG A 635 -18.86 -30.65 40.46
C ARG A 635 -18.62 -29.60 41.54
N GLU A 636 -19.46 -28.58 41.52
CA GLU A 636 -19.46 -27.49 42.51
C GLU A 636 -20.01 -27.94 43.88
N THR A 637 -20.92 -28.93 43.89
CA THR A 637 -21.51 -29.51 45.10
C THR A 637 -21.46 -31.05 45.05
N PRO A 638 -21.46 -31.77 46.20
CA PRO A 638 -21.35 -33.22 46.26
C PRO A 638 -22.67 -33.93 45.92
N SER A 639 -23.15 -33.73 44.69
CA SER A 639 -24.40 -34.30 44.18
C SER A 639 -24.32 -34.56 42.68
N LEU A 640 -24.95 -35.64 42.20
CA LEU A 640 -25.09 -35.92 40.76
C LEU A 640 -25.93 -34.86 40.03
N GLU A 641 -26.76 -34.11 40.77
CA GLU A 641 -27.52 -32.97 40.25
C GLU A 641 -26.75 -31.64 40.35
N GLY A 642 -25.60 -31.62 41.04
CA GLY A 642 -24.74 -30.44 41.17
C GLY A 642 -24.15 -29.98 39.84
N LYS A 643 -23.94 -28.67 39.67
CA LYS A 643 -23.40 -28.10 38.43
C LYS A 643 -22.02 -28.70 38.09
N VAL A 644 -21.87 -29.17 36.86
CA VAL A 644 -20.58 -29.60 36.32
C VAL A 644 -19.76 -28.36 35.98
N ILE A 645 -18.59 -28.25 36.58
CA ILE A 645 -17.67 -27.11 36.43
C ILE A 645 -16.41 -27.47 35.63
N GLY A 646 -16.17 -28.76 35.40
CA GLY A 646 -15.06 -29.25 34.60
C GLY A 646 -15.11 -30.77 34.41
N SER A 647 -14.08 -31.30 33.74
CA SER A 647 -13.90 -32.73 33.56
C SER A 647 -12.42 -33.11 33.58
N LEU A 648 -12.09 -34.26 34.16
CA LEU A 648 -10.73 -34.79 34.30
C LEU A 648 -10.51 -35.97 33.36
N GLU A 649 -9.29 -36.08 32.81
CA GLU A 649 -8.88 -37.29 32.10
C GLU A 649 -8.72 -38.48 33.07
N PRO A 650 -8.90 -39.72 32.56
CA PRO A 650 -8.47 -40.93 33.26
C PRO A 650 -6.99 -40.84 33.67
N SER A 651 -6.64 -41.50 34.77
CA SER A 651 -5.28 -41.58 35.32
C SER A 651 -4.63 -40.28 35.79
N VAL A 652 -5.34 -39.14 35.78
CA VAL A 652 -4.86 -37.88 36.38
C VAL A 652 -4.85 -37.97 37.90
N TYR A 653 -3.85 -37.36 38.53
CA TYR A 653 -3.75 -37.25 39.99
C TYR A 653 -4.31 -35.91 40.49
N LEU A 654 -4.98 -35.94 41.63
CA LEU A 654 -5.62 -34.82 42.31
C LEU A 654 -5.18 -34.78 43.78
N VAL A 655 -5.12 -33.59 44.34
CA VAL A 655 -4.93 -33.39 45.77
C VAL A 655 -6.29 -33.33 46.45
N GLY A 656 -6.51 -34.26 47.39
CA GLY A 656 -7.68 -34.26 48.26
C GLY A 656 -7.53 -33.26 49.39
N ASN A 657 -8.60 -32.53 49.68
CA ASN A 657 -8.65 -31.72 50.90
C ASN A 657 -8.75 -32.63 52.11
N THR A 658 -8.09 -32.25 53.20
CA THR A 658 -8.11 -32.99 54.45
C THR A 658 -8.59 -32.13 55.61
N THR A 659 -9.17 -32.76 56.63
CA THR A 659 -9.37 -32.17 57.96
C THR A 659 -8.02 -31.94 58.64
N SER A 660 -8.00 -31.19 59.75
CA SER A 660 -6.78 -30.89 60.50
C SER A 660 -6.08 -32.12 61.11
N ASP A 661 -6.75 -33.28 61.16
CA ASP A 661 -6.18 -34.58 61.53
C ASP A 661 -5.78 -35.44 60.29
N GLY A 662 -5.68 -34.83 59.11
CA GLY A 662 -5.15 -35.45 57.90
C GLY A 662 -6.10 -36.39 57.17
N LYS A 663 -7.38 -36.48 57.58
CA LYS A 663 -8.37 -37.34 56.92
C LYS A 663 -9.03 -36.65 55.72
N PRO A 664 -9.33 -37.36 54.63
CA PRO A 664 -10.02 -36.77 53.49
C PRO A 664 -11.37 -36.16 53.86
N ILE A 665 -11.65 -34.95 53.38
CA ILE A 665 -12.95 -34.31 53.51
C ILE A 665 -13.92 -35.02 52.55
N LYS A 666 -14.99 -35.57 53.12
CA LYS A 666 -16.00 -36.33 52.39
C LYS A 666 -17.41 -35.89 52.76
N GLU A 667 -18.30 -35.83 51.78
CA GLU A 667 -19.74 -35.69 51.97
C GLU A 667 -20.46 -36.82 51.21
N GLY A 668 -21.02 -37.78 51.93
CA GLY A 668 -21.61 -38.98 51.32
C GLY A 668 -20.56 -39.80 50.54
N ALA A 669 -20.76 -39.94 49.24
CA ALA A 669 -19.87 -40.65 48.30
C ALA A 669 -18.92 -39.71 47.53
N TRP A 670 -18.74 -38.48 48.01
CA TRP A 670 -17.97 -37.45 47.31
C TRP A 670 -16.77 -36.97 48.11
N TYR A 671 -15.62 -36.89 47.45
CA TYR A 671 -14.40 -36.30 48.00
C TYR A 671 -14.28 -34.84 47.57
N GLN A 672 -13.87 -33.99 48.51
CA GLN A 672 -13.50 -32.62 48.20
C GLN A 672 -12.03 -32.57 47.77
N VAL A 673 -11.77 -31.97 46.61
CA VAL A 673 -10.44 -31.88 46.00
C VAL A 673 -10.15 -30.45 45.57
N PHE A 674 -8.87 -30.15 45.33
CA PHE A 674 -8.45 -28.87 44.78
C PHE A 674 -8.24 -28.96 43.26
N TYR A 675 -8.86 -28.07 42.50
CA TYR A 675 -8.73 -28.01 41.04
C TYR A 675 -8.80 -26.56 40.55
N ASP A 676 -7.79 -26.13 39.78
CA ASP A 676 -7.70 -24.80 39.15
C ASP A 676 -7.98 -23.63 40.12
N GLY A 677 -7.43 -23.71 41.34
CA GLY A 677 -7.59 -22.66 42.35
C GLY A 677 -8.90 -22.71 43.15
N ALA A 678 -9.76 -23.70 42.94
CA ALA A 678 -11.07 -23.84 43.58
C ALA A 678 -11.25 -25.19 44.29
N GLN A 679 -12.09 -25.19 45.33
CA GLN A 679 -12.55 -26.40 46.01
C GLN A 679 -13.73 -27.00 45.26
N VAL A 680 -13.61 -28.27 44.90
CA VAL A 680 -14.56 -28.96 44.03
C VAL A 680 -14.79 -30.39 44.50
N TRP A 681 -15.79 -31.08 43.93
CA TRP A 681 -16.18 -32.41 44.35
C TRP A 681 -16.06 -33.44 43.23
N VAL A 682 -15.50 -34.61 43.57
CA VAL A 682 -15.41 -35.80 42.71
C VAL A 682 -16.01 -37.01 43.41
N HIS A 683 -16.64 -37.91 42.64
CA HIS A 683 -17.32 -39.07 43.21
C HIS A 683 -16.33 -40.22 43.44
N GLU A 684 -16.46 -40.90 44.59
CA GLU A 684 -15.51 -41.92 45.07
C GLU A 684 -15.32 -43.09 44.10
N ASP A 685 -16.40 -43.55 43.46
CA ASP A 685 -16.37 -44.68 42.51
C ASP A 685 -15.41 -44.49 41.33
N TYR A 686 -14.92 -43.28 41.07
CA TYR A 686 -14.06 -42.96 39.93
C TYR A 686 -12.66 -42.48 40.34
N VAL A 687 -12.32 -42.55 41.62
CA VAL A 687 -11.01 -42.17 42.14
C VAL A 687 -10.46 -43.24 43.09
N LEU A 688 -9.13 -43.35 43.19
CA LEU A 688 -8.44 -44.28 44.10
C LEU A 688 -7.46 -43.49 44.96
N PHE A 689 -7.42 -43.80 46.26
CA PHE A 689 -6.38 -43.28 47.15
C PHE A 689 -5.05 -44.00 46.89
N HIS A 690 -3.97 -43.23 46.87
CA HIS A 690 -2.65 -43.73 46.49
C HIS A 690 -2.18 -44.93 47.33
N ASP A 691 -2.59 -45.03 48.59
CA ASP A 691 -2.28 -46.13 49.54
C ASP A 691 -2.83 -47.51 49.12
N THR A 692 -3.67 -47.57 48.08
CA THR A 692 -4.31 -48.80 47.58
C THR A 692 -3.86 -49.19 46.17
N LEU A 693 -2.95 -48.44 45.57
CA LEU A 693 -2.36 -48.74 44.27
C LEU A 693 -1.06 -49.52 44.48
N ASN A 694 -1.16 -50.86 44.51
CA ASN A 694 0.00 -51.74 44.46
C ASN A 694 0.77 -51.62 43.14
#